data_AF-L2GKQ7-F1
#
_entry.id   AF-L2GKQ7-F1
#
_cell.length_a   1.000
_cell.length_b   1.000
_cell.length_c   1.000
_cell.angle_alpha   90.00
_cell.angle_beta   90.00
_cell.angle_gamma   90.00
#
_symmetry.space_group_name_H-M   'P 1'
#
loop_
_entity.id
_entity.type
_entity.pdbx_description
1 polymer ?
#
loop_
_entity_poly.entity_id
_entity_poly.type
_entity_poly.pdbx_seq_one_letter_code
_entity_poly.pdbx_strand_id
1 'polypeptide(L)'
;MHYILQNRNSNTAIYDAFNLLFFTQLDLSSKASALQLFKTYFKTITENTTFSDIYDLNGYIITPKTRLHFNDVDFAIRANLPILIQGDTSTGKTSMIYALASKYDKRVIRINNHRQTESSDYIGNYTASSEGIYFRPGPLITAMKNGHWIILDELNLASSDVLEVLNRLLDDNKELYIPEIDECVIPHSNFRLFATQNLNYGGRHGLAKSFRNRFIEIFFYEKDENEMAEILERSCKLPRSFIKYIMLIYTSLKAERTLNSFITLRDLFKWAKRQPGDYYELYTIGLEIILERQRNKEDRKRVLEVFNDSFSDRMRFEKRKYYDLYQIDLKNASLNDSIINNSNNSLIFTRSYVKLINLIYKAWINLEPVLLIGETGIGKTRVCEVVSSMLCLNLRSINLYSGIESSDFIGHPYFEKGKIHWMDGPLVKAMNDGDAFLIDEINLAEDSVLERLNSVLEDKRYLFIPEIDKEVYAHSNFRIVATMNPSGDFGKRELSPALRNRFTEIYFELEPDEYYEIFDKFVEKACCITNKNDENSVNLRYFKDRFRMLKDMSVRKIELLCSHIRNILIRNNNVESNQTEDNTVENSKMGRIIELKGFNSVEEIWEDCLELIGHMPSIDRSVNTKVDDKHLFGVHPYYLRIHANTLSDTMYSFNSITSQLNLKRILRGLTTNKGILLEGEPGVGKTSIVHHIAKILSIPILRINLSEQTEMSDLLGSYIPVGDSISFMESHMVEFLKEGRWIILDEINLCTQSVIEGLNSILDHRKKIEVNGKIVYVHSNTRIFGTMNPWNKENGRKKLPKSFLDRFIVIRMSGYTIEDIRTILSGRYGPSYLFDEKLSLRGNIKANELNKNSMTSTNITNECYPISYSFEPKSNYFDISFGSILLNSKNVPQ
;
A
#
# COMPACT_ATOMS: atom_id res chain seq x y z
N MET A 1 -52.41 -1.91 -10.19
CA MET A 1 -53.86 -2.20 -9.98
C MET A 1 -54.30 -1.94 -8.54
N HIS A 2 -53.73 -2.59 -7.53
CA HIS A 2 -54.11 -2.38 -6.11
C HIS A 2 -54.04 -0.89 -5.68
N TYR A 3 -52.97 -0.18 -6.08
CA TYR A 3 -52.82 1.27 -5.86
C TYR A 3 -53.94 2.12 -6.52
N ILE A 4 -54.37 1.77 -7.73
CA ILE A 4 -55.44 2.48 -8.46
C ILE A 4 -56.78 2.28 -7.74
N LEU A 5 -57.03 1.06 -7.27
CA LEU A 5 -58.23 0.69 -6.53
C LEU A 5 -58.31 1.38 -5.16
N GLN A 6 -57.19 1.49 -4.45
CA GLN A 6 -57.12 2.21 -3.16
C GLN A 6 -57.35 3.72 -3.30
N ASN A 7 -56.98 4.32 -4.44
CA ASN A 7 -57.16 5.75 -4.71
C ASN A 7 -58.44 6.08 -5.49
N ARG A 8 -59.49 5.24 -5.35
CA ARG A 8 -60.85 5.49 -5.89
C ARG A 8 -60.91 5.76 -7.40
N ASN A 9 -60.08 5.12 -8.22
CA ASN A 9 -60.13 5.21 -9.69
C ASN A 9 -60.12 6.65 -10.24
N SER A 10 -59.41 7.59 -9.61
CA SER A 10 -59.24 8.92 -10.19
C SER A 10 -58.41 8.83 -11.49
N ASN A 11 -58.72 9.66 -12.48
CA ASN A 11 -57.90 9.77 -13.71
C ASN A 11 -56.43 10.09 -13.38
N THR A 12 -56.18 10.77 -12.26
CA THR A 12 -54.84 11.05 -11.73
C THR A 12 -54.13 9.78 -11.23
N ALA A 13 -54.81 8.90 -10.49
CA ALA A 13 -54.22 7.65 -10.02
C ALA A 13 -53.91 6.67 -11.18
N ILE A 14 -54.73 6.69 -12.24
CA ILE A 14 -54.47 5.93 -13.47
C ILE A 14 -53.26 6.52 -14.19
N TYR A 15 -53.23 7.84 -14.38
CA TYR A 15 -52.10 8.55 -14.99
C TYR A 15 -50.78 8.22 -14.27
N ASP A 16 -50.76 8.32 -12.95
CA ASP A 16 -49.55 8.09 -12.16
C ASP A 16 -49.10 6.61 -12.21
N ALA A 17 -50.04 5.67 -12.18
CA ALA A 17 -49.73 4.24 -12.27
C ALA A 17 -49.13 3.87 -13.64
N PHE A 18 -49.64 4.44 -14.73
CA PHE A 18 -49.07 4.24 -16.08
C PHE A 18 -47.70 4.88 -16.21
N ASN A 19 -47.52 6.09 -15.65
CA ASN A 19 -46.21 6.74 -15.62
C ASN A 19 -45.16 5.86 -14.94
N LEU A 20 -45.49 5.30 -13.76
CA LEU A 20 -44.53 4.55 -12.95
C LEU A 20 -44.23 3.13 -13.48
N LEU A 21 -45.21 2.43 -14.03
CA LEU A 21 -45.07 1.01 -14.41
C LEU A 21 -44.67 0.81 -15.87
N PHE A 22 -45.07 1.74 -16.76
CA PHE A 22 -44.86 1.59 -18.20
C PHE A 22 -43.92 2.65 -18.76
N PHE A 23 -44.11 3.91 -18.40
CA PHE A 23 -43.34 4.99 -19.04
C PHE A 23 -41.92 5.12 -18.50
N THR A 24 -41.65 4.70 -17.25
CA THR A 24 -40.28 4.57 -16.70
C THR A 24 -39.40 3.58 -17.46
N GLN A 25 -39.99 2.64 -18.20
CA GLN A 25 -39.26 1.68 -19.05
C GLN A 25 -39.00 2.21 -20.47
N LEU A 26 -39.57 3.36 -20.83
CA LEU A 26 -39.33 4.02 -22.11
C LEU A 26 -38.10 4.92 -22.03
N ASP A 27 -37.47 5.18 -23.17
CA ASP A 27 -36.49 6.26 -23.27
C ASP A 27 -37.16 7.62 -22.97
N LEU A 28 -36.36 8.60 -22.51
CA LEU A 28 -36.85 9.91 -22.08
C LEU A 28 -37.72 10.63 -23.14
N SER A 29 -37.43 10.47 -24.43
CA SER A 29 -38.16 11.16 -25.50
C SER A 29 -39.53 10.52 -25.76
N SER A 30 -39.57 9.18 -25.81
CA SER A 30 -40.81 8.41 -25.92
C SER A 30 -41.67 8.58 -24.67
N LYS A 31 -41.06 8.63 -23.49
CA LYS A 31 -41.73 8.92 -22.22
C LYS A 31 -42.39 10.29 -22.23
N ALA A 32 -41.67 11.35 -22.60
CA ALA A 32 -42.23 12.70 -22.66
C ALA A 32 -43.44 12.77 -23.62
N SER A 33 -43.32 12.13 -24.78
CA SER A 33 -44.39 12.05 -25.78
C SER A 33 -45.60 11.27 -25.28
N ALA A 34 -45.36 10.10 -24.66
CA ALA A 34 -46.40 9.25 -24.08
C ALA A 34 -47.13 9.97 -22.95
N LEU A 35 -46.41 10.66 -22.05
CA LEU A 35 -46.99 11.48 -20.98
C LEU A 35 -47.87 12.60 -21.53
N GLN A 36 -47.45 13.26 -22.62
CA GLN A 36 -48.22 14.33 -23.24
C GLN A 36 -49.51 13.81 -23.90
N LEU A 37 -49.45 12.67 -24.59
CA LEU A 37 -50.63 11.99 -25.13
C LEU A 37 -51.60 11.55 -24.03
N PHE A 38 -51.08 10.95 -22.96
CA PHE A 38 -51.89 10.49 -21.82
C PHE A 38 -52.57 11.67 -21.10
N LYS A 39 -51.84 12.76 -20.86
CA LYS A 39 -52.42 14.00 -20.29
C LYS A 39 -53.57 14.53 -21.14
N THR A 40 -53.40 14.51 -22.46
CA THR A 40 -54.42 14.97 -23.41
C THR A 40 -55.66 14.08 -23.39
N TYR A 41 -55.47 12.76 -23.32
CA TYR A 41 -56.56 11.78 -23.37
C TYR A 41 -57.38 11.74 -22.07
N PHE A 42 -56.73 11.76 -20.91
CA PHE A 42 -57.39 11.61 -19.61
C PHE A 42 -57.91 12.93 -19.01
N LYS A 43 -57.73 14.07 -19.71
CA LYS A 43 -58.08 15.42 -19.24
C LYS A 43 -57.70 15.64 -17.77
N THR A 44 -56.55 15.11 -17.36
CA THR A 44 -56.06 15.28 -15.99
C THR A 44 -55.66 16.74 -15.83
N ILE A 45 -56.58 17.54 -15.31
CA ILE A 45 -56.27 18.80 -14.65
C ILE A 45 -55.65 18.41 -13.31
N THR A 46 -54.38 18.02 -13.33
CA THR A 46 -53.58 18.29 -12.14
C THR A 46 -53.20 19.74 -12.29
N GLU A 47 -53.75 20.58 -11.42
CA GLU A 47 -53.19 21.88 -11.08
C GLU A 47 -51.67 21.79 -11.21
N ASN A 48 -51.09 22.83 -11.81
CA ASN A 48 -49.70 23.13 -11.55
C ASN A 48 -49.56 23.22 -10.03
N THR A 49 -49.28 22.10 -9.37
CA THR A 49 -48.29 22.09 -8.31
C THR A 49 -47.01 22.46 -9.06
N THR A 50 -46.89 23.76 -9.35
CA THR A 50 -45.63 24.44 -9.41
C THR A 50 -44.88 23.88 -8.22
N PHE A 51 -43.95 22.97 -8.51
CA PHE A 51 -42.86 22.67 -7.61
C PHE A 51 -42.41 24.04 -7.14
N SER A 52 -42.75 24.38 -5.91
CA SER A 52 -42.20 25.55 -5.32
C SER A 52 -40.72 25.22 -5.22
N ASP A 53 -39.88 26.00 -5.89
CA ASP A 53 -38.42 25.96 -5.80
C ASP A 53 -37.92 26.33 -4.37
N ILE A 54 -38.76 26.11 -3.35
CA ILE A 54 -38.65 26.54 -1.95
C ILE A 54 -37.98 25.46 -1.09
N TYR A 55 -37.84 24.22 -1.59
CA TYR A 55 -37.14 23.17 -0.85
C TYR A 55 -35.63 23.25 -1.09
N ASP A 56 -34.87 23.44 -0.02
CA ASP A 56 -33.42 23.26 -0.05
C ASP A 56 -33.10 21.77 -0.24
N LEU A 57 -32.79 21.40 -1.49
CA LEU A 57 -32.46 20.02 -1.88
C LEU A 57 -30.99 19.66 -1.59
N ASN A 58 -30.39 20.27 -0.57
CA ASN A 58 -28.98 20.09 -0.20
C ASN A 58 -28.03 20.24 -1.41
N GLY A 59 -28.29 21.25 -2.25
CA GLY A 59 -27.46 21.53 -3.43
C GLY A 59 -27.65 20.60 -4.63
N TYR A 60 -28.66 19.71 -4.65
CA TYR A 60 -28.99 18.93 -5.86
C TYR A 60 -29.67 19.81 -6.91
N ILE A 61 -29.14 19.81 -8.13
CA ILE A 61 -29.63 20.65 -9.22
C ILE A 61 -30.64 19.90 -10.07
N ILE A 62 -31.86 20.41 -10.09
CA ILE A 62 -32.92 19.92 -10.97
C ILE A 62 -32.78 20.59 -12.34
N THR A 63 -32.51 19.77 -13.35
CA THR A 63 -32.56 20.08 -14.78
C THR A 63 -33.92 19.64 -15.35
N PRO A 64 -34.33 20.09 -16.55
CA PRO A 64 -35.58 19.65 -17.17
C PRO A 64 -35.72 18.12 -17.31
N LYS A 65 -34.62 17.42 -17.61
CA LYS A 65 -34.59 15.96 -17.73
C LYS A 65 -34.61 15.27 -16.38
N THR A 66 -33.76 15.67 -15.44
CA THR A 66 -33.73 15.07 -14.10
C THR A 66 -35.03 15.31 -13.33
N ARG A 67 -35.78 16.37 -13.63
CA ARG A 67 -37.12 16.60 -13.06
C ARG A 67 -38.10 15.45 -13.33
N LEU A 68 -37.99 14.79 -14.50
CA LEU A 68 -38.81 13.63 -14.80
C LEU A 68 -38.48 12.47 -13.85
N HIS A 69 -37.19 12.14 -13.71
CA HIS A 69 -36.74 11.09 -12.79
C HIS A 69 -37.07 11.44 -11.33
N PHE A 70 -36.91 12.70 -10.94
CA PHE A 70 -37.24 13.19 -9.61
C PHE A 70 -38.72 12.92 -9.29
N ASN A 71 -39.62 13.26 -10.22
CA ASN A 71 -41.05 13.03 -10.05
C ASN A 71 -41.39 11.54 -9.99
N ASP A 72 -40.72 10.69 -10.77
CA ASP A 72 -40.93 9.24 -10.73
C ASP A 72 -40.54 8.65 -9.37
N VAL A 73 -39.37 9.06 -8.84
CA VAL A 73 -38.87 8.57 -7.55
C VAL A 73 -39.74 9.11 -6.41
N ASP A 74 -40.08 10.40 -6.43
CA ASP A 74 -40.99 11.02 -5.46
C ASP A 74 -42.35 10.33 -5.41
N PHE A 75 -42.89 9.96 -6.58
CA PHE A 75 -44.12 9.22 -6.67
C PHE A 75 -43.99 7.80 -6.10
N ALA A 76 -42.94 7.06 -6.46
CA ALA A 76 -42.69 5.72 -5.91
C ALA A 76 -42.51 5.75 -4.37
N ILE A 77 -41.90 6.80 -3.83
CA ILE A 77 -41.81 7.04 -2.38
C ILE A 77 -43.20 7.21 -1.77
N ARG A 78 -44.07 8.02 -2.37
CA ARG A 78 -45.45 8.21 -1.89
C ARG A 78 -46.28 6.92 -1.97
N ALA A 79 -46.03 6.10 -2.98
CA ALA A 79 -46.67 4.80 -3.16
C ALA A 79 -46.11 3.68 -2.26
N ASN A 80 -45.05 3.94 -1.47
CA ASN A 80 -44.37 2.96 -0.63
C ASN A 80 -43.90 1.71 -1.42
N LEU A 81 -43.28 1.96 -2.57
CA LEU A 81 -42.72 0.93 -3.45
C LEU A 81 -41.18 0.95 -3.39
N PRO A 82 -40.53 -0.22 -3.42
CA PRO A 82 -39.07 -0.31 -3.52
C PRO A 82 -38.59 0.15 -4.90
N ILE A 83 -37.46 0.85 -4.93
CA ILE A 83 -36.96 1.53 -6.14
C ILE A 83 -35.57 0.99 -6.51
N LEU A 84 -35.38 0.62 -7.77
CA LEU A 84 -34.09 0.21 -8.32
C LEU A 84 -33.63 1.24 -9.36
N ILE A 85 -32.57 1.98 -9.03
CA ILE A 85 -32.01 3.00 -9.91
C ILE A 85 -30.78 2.45 -10.65
N GLN A 86 -30.84 2.44 -11.98
CA GLN A 86 -29.81 1.89 -12.86
C GLN A 86 -29.16 3.00 -13.66
N GLY A 87 -27.89 2.85 -14.03
CA GLY A 87 -27.18 3.82 -14.88
C GLY A 87 -25.68 3.73 -14.67
N ASP A 88 -24.92 4.59 -15.33
CA ASP A 88 -23.46 4.64 -15.15
C ASP A 88 -23.05 5.30 -13.83
N THR A 89 -21.79 5.12 -13.45
CA THR A 89 -21.20 5.78 -12.28
C THR A 89 -21.23 7.29 -12.45
N SER A 90 -21.42 8.04 -11.36
CA SER A 90 -21.42 9.52 -11.35
C SER A 90 -22.58 10.20 -12.10
N THR A 91 -23.62 9.45 -12.50
CA THR A 91 -24.86 10.02 -13.08
C THR A 91 -25.79 10.67 -12.04
N GLY A 92 -25.43 10.64 -10.75
CA GLY A 92 -26.16 11.33 -9.67
C GLY A 92 -27.29 10.52 -9.01
N LYS A 93 -27.28 9.19 -9.16
CA LYS A 93 -28.27 8.26 -8.60
C LYS A 93 -28.42 8.42 -7.08
N THR A 94 -27.33 8.23 -6.35
CA THR A 94 -27.32 8.35 -4.89
C THR A 94 -27.59 9.78 -4.43
N SER A 95 -27.07 10.78 -5.16
CA SER A 95 -27.27 12.20 -4.86
C SER A 95 -28.74 12.60 -4.90
N MET A 96 -29.51 12.06 -5.85
CA MET A 96 -30.95 12.32 -5.94
C MET A 96 -31.72 11.72 -4.75
N ILE A 97 -31.35 10.52 -4.29
CA ILE A 97 -31.99 9.91 -3.12
C ILE A 97 -31.75 10.76 -1.87
N TYR A 98 -30.52 11.26 -1.66
CA TYR A 98 -30.23 12.19 -0.56
C TYR A 98 -31.00 13.50 -0.65
N ALA A 99 -31.16 14.06 -1.85
CA ALA A 99 -31.95 15.28 -2.08
C ALA A 99 -33.42 15.07 -1.68
N LEU A 100 -34.01 13.95 -2.10
CA LEU A 100 -35.36 13.56 -1.72
C LEU A 100 -35.47 13.28 -0.22
N ALA A 101 -34.49 12.61 0.38
CA ALA A 101 -34.53 12.34 1.81
C ALA A 101 -34.52 13.63 2.64
N SER A 102 -33.77 14.64 2.21
CA SER A 102 -33.80 15.99 2.81
C SER A 102 -35.18 16.62 2.72
N LYS A 103 -35.84 16.52 1.55
CA LYS A 103 -37.21 17.01 1.36
C LYS A 103 -38.20 16.36 2.35
N TYR A 104 -38.03 15.08 2.67
CA TYR A 104 -38.92 14.34 3.58
C TYR A 104 -38.43 14.32 5.04
N ASP A 105 -37.34 15.03 5.36
CA ASP A 105 -36.65 14.99 6.64
C ASP A 105 -36.41 13.56 7.16
N LYS A 106 -35.78 12.75 6.31
CA LYS A 106 -35.49 11.34 6.60
C LYS A 106 -34.00 11.09 6.72
N ARG A 107 -33.62 10.40 7.79
CA ARG A 107 -32.30 9.80 7.93
C ARG A 107 -32.13 8.71 6.88
N VAL A 108 -30.98 8.70 6.22
CA VAL A 108 -30.61 7.73 5.20
C VAL A 108 -29.46 6.89 5.71
N ILE A 109 -29.66 5.58 5.74
CA ILE A 109 -28.62 4.60 6.01
C ILE A 109 -28.18 4.00 4.67
N ARG A 110 -26.89 4.00 4.40
CA ARG A 110 -26.33 3.47 3.14
C ARG A 110 -25.48 2.24 3.44
N ILE A 111 -25.81 1.13 2.78
CA ILE A 111 -24.99 -0.08 2.72
C ILE A 111 -24.36 -0.13 1.32
N ASN A 112 -23.04 -0.20 1.25
CA ASN A 112 -22.34 -0.41 -0.01
C ASN A 112 -22.05 -1.91 -0.14
N ASN A 113 -22.62 -2.56 -1.15
CA ASN A 113 -22.42 -3.99 -1.36
C ASN A 113 -21.15 -4.28 -2.16
N HIS A 114 -20.45 -5.31 -1.70
CA HIS A 114 -19.31 -5.92 -2.36
C HIS A 114 -19.51 -7.44 -2.44
N ARG A 115 -18.59 -8.13 -3.14
CA ARG A 115 -18.67 -9.60 -3.35
C ARG A 115 -18.63 -10.41 -2.05
N GLN A 116 -18.08 -9.87 -0.98
CA GLN A 116 -17.99 -10.50 0.33
C GLN A 116 -19.08 -10.02 1.29
N THR A 117 -20.12 -9.31 0.81
CA THR A 117 -21.15 -8.78 1.73
C THR A 117 -22.01 -9.95 2.19
N GLU A 118 -22.13 -10.09 3.49
CA GLU A 118 -22.85 -11.19 4.12
C GLU A 118 -24.24 -10.73 4.60
N SER A 119 -25.14 -11.69 4.83
CA SER A 119 -26.47 -11.43 5.40
C SER A 119 -26.38 -10.75 6.78
N SER A 120 -25.34 -11.08 7.53
CA SER A 120 -24.97 -10.49 8.81
C SER A 120 -24.72 -8.97 8.74
N ASP A 121 -24.18 -8.46 7.63
CA ASP A 121 -23.98 -7.02 7.42
C ASP A 121 -25.30 -6.24 7.32
N TYR A 122 -26.39 -6.92 6.98
CA TYR A 122 -27.73 -6.35 6.86
C TYR A 122 -28.53 -6.51 8.14
N ILE A 123 -28.62 -7.76 8.60
CA ILE A 123 -29.50 -8.20 9.68
C ILE A 123 -28.83 -7.98 11.04
N GLY A 124 -27.50 -8.02 11.10
CA GLY A 124 -26.74 -7.90 12.33
C GLY A 124 -26.18 -9.23 12.80
N ASN A 125 -25.41 -9.18 13.88
CA ASN A 125 -24.67 -10.31 14.43
C ASN A 125 -24.82 -10.36 15.95
N TYR A 126 -24.53 -11.53 16.51
CA TYR A 126 -24.29 -11.64 17.94
C TYR A 126 -22.98 -10.96 18.30
N THR A 127 -23.07 -9.93 19.12
CA THR A 127 -21.90 -9.24 19.67
C THR A 127 -21.82 -9.50 21.16
N ALA A 128 -20.60 -9.66 21.65
CA ALA A 128 -20.38 -9.79 23.07
C ALA A 128 -20.24 -8.40 23.72
N SER A 129 -20.91 -8.19 24.85
CA SER A 129 -20.82 -7.02 25.74
C SER A 129 -20.30 -7.47 27.10
N SER A 130 -20.03 -6.50 27.98
CA SER A 130 -19.74 -6.73 29.40
C SER A 130 -20.81 -7.54 30.15
N GLU A 131 -22.03 -7.64 29.62
CA GLU A 131 -23.15 -8.37 30.24
C GLU A 131 -23.44 -9.73 29.59
N GLY A 132 -22.72 -10.11 28.53
CA GLY A 132 -22.93 -11.35 27.80
C GLY A 132 -23.04 -11.16 26.28
N ILE A 133 -23.40 -12.22 25.58
CA ILE A 133 -23.61 -12.21 24.13
C ILE A 133 -25.06 -11.81 23.86
N TYR A 134 -25.27 -10.77 23.07
CA TYR A 134 -26.61 -10.31 22.68
C TYR A 134 -26.65 -10.05 21.18
N PHE A 135 -27.84 -10.24 20.60
CA PHE A 135 -28.04 -9.95 19.18
C PHE A 135 -28.09 -8.45 18.95
N ARG A 136 -27.22 -7.97 18.08
CA ARG A 136 -27.13 -6.56 17.73
C ARG A 136 -27.76 -6.35 16.35
N PRO A 137 -28.88 -5.62 16.25
CA PRO A 137 -29.54 -5.37 14.97
C PRO A 137 -28.63 -4.65 13.98
N GLY A 138 -28.63 -5.13 12.74
CA GLY A 138 -27.88 -4.54 11.64
C GLY A 138 -28.55 -3.27 11.08
N PRO A 139 -27.91 -2.62 10.10
CA PRO A 139 -28.38 -1.36 9.55
C PRO A 139 -29.75 -1.47 8.87
N LEU A 140 -30.08 -2.62 8.25
CA LEU A 140 -31.39 -2.85 7.64
C LEU A 140 -32.49 -2.91 8.69
N ILE A 141 -32.31 -3.70 9.76
CA ILE A 141 -33.29 -3.79 10.85
C ILE A 141 -33.48 -2.42 11.50
N THR A 142 -32.38 -1.73 11.80
CA THR A 142 -32.41 -0.42 12.43
C THR A 142 -33.19 0.59 11.57
N ALA A 143 -32.98 0.56 10.25
CA ALA A 143 -33.75 1.39 9.33
C ALA A 143 -35.24 1.02 9.32
N MET A 144 -35.56 -0.27 9.30
CA MET A 144 -36.92 -0.79 9.32
C MET A 144 -37.67 -0.39 10.60
N LYS A 145 -37.07 -0.57 11.78
CA LYS A 145 -37.69 -0.25 13.08
C LYS A 145 -37.90 1.26 13.26
N ASN A 146 -36.93 2.08 12.85
CA ASN A 146 -36.98 3.54 13.04
C ASN A 146 -37.63 4.32 11.89
N GLY A 147 -38.05 3.64 10.82
CA GLY A 147 -38.63 4.29 9.63
C GLY A 147 -37.64 5.18 8.88
N HIS A 148 -36.36 4.84 8.93
CA HIS A 148 -35.32 5.49 8.15
C HIS A 148 -35.35 4.97 6.70
N TRP A 149 -34.67 5.67 5.80
CA TRP A 149 -34.50 5.21 4.43
C TRP A 149 -33.22 4.39 4.32
N ILE A 150 -33.26 3.33 3.53
CA ILE A 150 -32.07 2.51 3.26
C ILE A 150 -31.69 2.56 1.78
N ILE A 151 -30.40 2.78 1.52
CA ILE A 151 -29.81 2.69 0.19
C ILE A 151 -28.91 1.45 0.16
N LEU A 152 -29.26 0.49 -0.69
CA LEU A 152 -28.46 -0.68 -1.02
C LEU A 152 -27.66 -0.37 -2.29
N ASP A 153 -26.47 0.17 -2.10
CA ASP A 153 -25.61 0.56 -3.21
C ASP A 153 -24.90 -0.65 -3.81
N GLU A 154 -24.71 -0.62 -5.12
CA GLU A 154 -24.15 -1.70 -5.93
C GLU A 154 -24.76 -3.08 -5.64
N LEU A 155 -26.10 -3.15 -5.46
CA LEU A 155 -26.81 -4.37 -5.05
C LEU A 155 -26.51 -5.60 -5.94
N ASN A 156 -26.13 -5.37 -7.19
CA ASN A 156 -25.68 -6.41 -8.11
C ASN A 156 -24.37 -7.12 -7.71
N LEU A 157 -23.63 -6.61 -6.73
CA LEU A 157 -22.44 -7.22 -6.16
C LEU A 157 -22.73 -8.05 -4.92
N ALA A 158 -23.93 -7.91 -4.34
CA ALA A 158 -24.32 -8.65 -3.14
C ALA A 158 -24.31 -10.17 -3.41
N SER A 159 -23.97 -10.93 -2.37
CA SER A 159 -24.03 -12.39 -2.41
C SER A 159 -25.47 -12.88 -2.58
N SER A 160 -25.64 -14.11 -3.08
CA SER A 160 -26.96 -14.74 -3.22
C SER A 160 -27.72 -14.78 -1.89
N ASP A 161 -27.01 -14.98 -0.78
CA ASP A 161 -27.57 -15.07 0.57
C ASP A 161 -28.17 -13.72 1.00
N VAL A 162 -27.48 -12.62 0.71
CA VAL A 162 -28.02 -11.25 0.96
C VAL A 162 -29.27 -11.00 0.11
N LEU A 163 -29.28 -11.43 -1.15
CA LEU A 163 -30.46 -11.27 -2.01
C LEU A 163 -31.64 -12.12 -1.51
N GLU A 164 -31.38 -13.29 -0.93
CA GLU A 164 -32.40 -14.14 -0.33
C GLU A 164 -33.08 -13.47 0.88
N VAL A 165 -32.29 -12.86 1.76
CA VAL A 165 -32.78 -12.09 2.91
C VAL A 165 -33.74 -10.98 2.47
N LEU A 166 -33.42 -10.31 1.36
CA LEU A 166 -34.26 -9.24 0.81
C LEU A 166 -35.55 -9.75 0.17
N ASN A 167 -35.65 -11.03 -0.19
CA ASN A 167 -36.84 -11.56 -0.88
C ASN A 167 -38.11 -11.37 -0.06
N ARG A 168 -38.12 -11.77 1.21
CA ARG A 168 -39.32 -11.64 2.08
C ARG A 168 -39.73 -10.20 2.32
N LEU A 169 -38.75 -9.28 2.34
CA LEU A 169 -38.98 -7.86 2.50
C LEU A 169 -39.57 -7.22 1.24
N LEU A 170 -39.20 -7.72 0.06
CA LEU A 170 -39.64 -7.21 -1.25
C LEU A 170 -40.92 -7.89 -1.76
N ASP A 171 -41.28 -9.06 -1.21
CA ASP A 171 -42.53 -9.77 -1.51
C ASP A 171 -43.73 -9.14 -0.76
N ASP A 172 -44.93 -9.64 -1.03
CA ASP A 172 -46.20 -9.06 -0.53
C ASP A 172 -46.30 -9.00 1.00
N ASN A 173 -45.59 -9.88 1.71
CA ASN A 173 -45.59 -9.94 3.17
C ASN A 173 -44.93 -8.71 3.81
N LYS A 174 -43.99 -8.05 3.11
CA LYS A 174 -43.20 -6.89 3.59
C LYS A 174 -42.69 -7.08 5.03
N GLU A 175 -42.08 -8.21 5.31
CA GLU A 175 -41.52 -8.53 6.62
C GLU A 175 -40.13 -9.14 6.46
N LEU A 176 -39.30 -9.01 7.48
CA LEU A 176 -37.98 -9.63 7.55
C LEU A 176 -37.96 -10.61 8.70
N TYR A 177 -37.83 -11.90 8.42
CA TYR A 177 -37.67 -12.93 9.45
C TYR A 177 -36.19 -13.13 9.74
N ILE A 178 -35.84 -13.19 11.03
CA ILE A 178 -34.47 -13.31 11.53
C ILE A 178 -34.36 -14.66 12.23
N PRO A 179 -33.77 -15.67 11.58
CA PRO A 179 -33.62 -17.00 12.15
C PRO A 179 -32.85 -17.01 13.48
N GLU A 180 -31.89 -16.10 13.64
CA GLU A 180 -30.97 -16.04 14.78
C GLU A 180 -31.66 -15.70 16.11
N ILE A 181 -32.76 -14.94 16.05
CA ILE A 181 -33.54 -14.51 17.23
C ILE A 181 -35.01 -14.94 17.16
N ASP A 182 -35.39 -15.69 16.12
CA ASP A 182 -36.76 -16.14 15.85
C ASP A 182 -37.78 -14.96 15.89
N GLU A 183 -37.43 -13.83 15.27
CA GLU A 183 -38.25 -12.61 15.23
C GLU A 183 -38.61 -12.24 13.79
N CYS A 184 -39.89 -11.89 13.55
CA CYS A 184 -40.32 -11.20 12.34
C CYS A 184 -40.35 -9.68 12.58
N VAL A 185 -39.54 -8.93 11.83
CA VAL A 185 -39.51 -7.47 11.84
C VAL A 185 -40.39 -6.92 10.72
N ILE A 186 -41.39 -6.13 11.10
CA ILE A 186 -42.26 -5.41 10.16
C ILE A 186 -41.70 -3.99 9.97
N PRO A 187 -41.48 -3.53 8.73
CA PRO A 187 -40.99 -2.18 8.46
C PRO A 187 -41.99 -1.12 8.94
N HIS A 188 -41.45 -0.07 9.56
CA HIS A 188 -42.21 1.12 9.89
C HIS A 188 -42.84 1.75 8.63
N SER A 189 -44.01 2.37 8.75
CA SER A 189 -44.75 2.96 7.61
C SER A 189 -43.97 3.99 6.78
N ASN A 190 -43.01 4.67 7.41
CA ASN A 190 -42.08 5.64 6.79
C ASN A 190 -40.82 5.03 6.16
N PHE A 191 -40.55 3.74 6.37
CA PHE A 191 -39.38 3.06 5.80
C PHE A 191 -39.46 3.03 4.27
N ARG A 192 -38.35 3.31 3.60
CA ARG A 192 -38.24 3.21 2.13
C ARG A 192 -36.93 2.52 1.76
N LEU A 193 -37.02 1.64 0.77
CA LEU A 193 -35.91 0.86 0.26
C LEU A 193 -35.54 1.34 -1.14
N PHE A 194 -34.29 1.75 -1.30
CA PHE A 194 -33.67 2.12 -2.56
C PHE A 194 -32.51 1.18 -2.85
N ALA A 195 -32.40 0.74 -4.09
CA ALA A 195 -31.26 -0.03 -4.59
C ALA A 195 -30.64 0.68 -5.78
N THR A 196 -29.31 0.63 -5.90
CA THR A 196 -28.60 1.18 -7.06
C THR A 196 -27.72 0.10 -7.69
N GLN A 197 -27.62 0.10 -9.02
CA GLN A 197 -26.68 -0.78 -9.74
C GLN A 197 -26.04 -0.09 -10.95
N ASN A 198 -24.83 -0.55 -11.30
CA ASN A 198 -24.04 -0.10 -12.45
C ASN A 198 -23.83 -1.30 -13.40
N LEU A 199 -24.44 -1.30 -14.59
CA LEU A 199 -24.43 -2.46 -15.52
C LEU A 199 -23.22 -2.51 -16.46
N ASN A 200 -22.61 -1.36 -16.79
CA ASN A 200 -21.58 -1.26 -17.83
C ASN A 200 -20.14 -1.49 -17.33
N TYR A 201 -19.94 -2.18 -16.19
CA TYR A 201 -18.62 -2.36 -15.57
C TYR A 201 -18.24 -3.83 -15.37
N GLY A 202 -16.97 -4.16 -15.65
CA GLY A 202 -16.46 -5.54 -15.75
C GLY A 202 -16.82 -6.46 -14.57
N GLY A 203 -17.28 -7.67 -14.90
CA GLY A 203 -17.57 -8.73 -13.92
C GLY A 203 -18.83 -8.50 -13.06
N ARG A 204 -19.69 -7.54 -13.44
CA ARG A 204 -20.96 -7.25 -12.78
C ARG A 204 -22.10 -7.82 -13.62
N HIS A 205 -22.68 -8.92 -13.18
CA HIS A 205 -23.89 -9.46 -13.79
C HIS A 205 -25.09 -8.66 -13.27
N GLY A 206 -26.00 -8.29 -14.18
CA GLY A 206 -27.24 -7.65 -13.77
C GLY A 206 -28.08 -8.58 -12.89
N LEU A 207 -28.84 -8.00 -11.96
CA LEU A 207 -29.79 -8.76 -11.14
C LEU A 207 -30.75 -9.59 -12.01
N ALA A 208 -31.06 -10.79 -11.54
CA ALA A 208 -32.01 -11.69 -12.21
C ALA A 208 -33.34 -10.96 -12.46
N LYS A 209 -33.96 -11.21 -13.62
CA LYS A 209 -35.21 -10.54 -14.01
C LYS A 209 -36.33 -10.72 -12.97
N SER A 210 -36.42 -11.91 -12.37
CA SER A 210 -37.38 -12.21 -11.30
C SER A 210 -37.22 -11.31 -10.08
N PHE A 211 -35.97 -10.99 -9.70
CA PHE A 211 -35.67 -10.12 -8.57
C PHE A 211 -35.92 -8.65 -8.94
N ARG A 212 -35.52 -8.23 -10.16
CA ARG A 212 -35.76 -6.86 -10.66
C ARG A 212 -37.24 -6.48 -10.75
N ASN A 213 -38.10 -7.44 -11.11
CA ASN A 213 -39.55 -7.22 -11.19
C ASN A 213 -40.20 -6.84 -9.84
N ARG A 214 -39.49 -7.01 -8.71
CA ARG A 214 -39.95 -6.58 -7.38
C ARG A 214 -39.68 -5.10 -7.09
N PHE A 215 -38.94 -4.43 -7.97
CA PHE A 215 -38.62 -3.02 -7.87
C PHE A 215 -39.29 -2.22 -8.98
N ILE A 216 -39.48 -0.94 -8.71
CA ILE A 216 -39.69 0.05 -9.77
C ILE A 216 -38.31 0.40 -10.36
N GLU A 217 -38.07 -0.03 -11.60
CA GLU A 217 -36.84 0.27 -12.33
C GLU A 217 -36.85 1.69 -12.88
N ILE A 218 -35.82 2.47 -12.56
CA ILE A 218 -35.62 3.83 -13.09
C ILE A 218 -34.23 3.91 -13.71
N PHE A 219 -34.18 4.26 -15.00
CA PHE A 219 -32.95 4.32 -15.79
C PHE A 219 -32.39 5.74 -15.85
N PHE A 220 -31.17 5.91 -15.33
CA PHE A 220 -30.38 7.12 -15.42
C PHE A 220 -29.45 7.02 -16.63
N TYR A 221 -29.76 7.81 -17.63
CA TYR A 221 -28.95 7.96 -18.82
C TYR A 221 -27.79 8.93 -18.60
N GLU A 222 -26.80 8.85 -19.47
CA GLU A 222 -25.72 9.82 -19.51
C GLU A 222 -26.27 11.22 -19.82
N LYS A 223 -25.78 12.22 -19.09
CA LYS A 223 -26.21 13.61 -19.24
C LYS A 223 -25.61 14.20 -20.51
N ASP A 224 -26.41 14.96 -21.24
CA ASP A 224 -25.90 15.68 -22.42
C ASP A 224 -25.05 16.90 -22.02
N GLU A 225 -24.36 17.46 -23.01
CA GLU A 225 -23.42 18.58 -22.80
C GLU A 225 -24.08 19.82 -22.20
N ASN A 226 -25.31 20.14 -22.62
CA ASN A 226 -26.03 21.32 -22.15
C ASN A 226 -26.49 21.12 -20.71
N GLU A 227 -26.99 19.92 -20.40
CA GLU A 227 -27.37 19.52 -19.06
C GLU A 227 -26.17 19.55 -18.11
N MET A 228 -25.02 19.04 -18.55
CA MET A 228 -23.79 19.09 -17.78
C MET A 228 -23.30 20.53 -17.55
N ALA A 229 -23.35 21.38 -18.58
CA ALA A 229 -22.98 22.79 -18.46
C ALA A 229 -23.86 23.53 -17.45
N GLU A 230 -25.19 23.31 -17.49
CA GLU A 230 -26.14 23.89 -16.52
C GLU A 230 -25.84 23.42 -15.10
N ILE A 231 -25.53 22.13 -14.90
CA ILE A 231 -25.18 21.58 -13.60
C ILE A 231 -23.88 22.19 -13.08
N LEU A 232 -22.84 22.29 -13.90
CA LEU A 232 -21.56 22.90 -13.49
C LEU A 232 -21.75 24.38 -13.15
N GLU A 233 -22.55 25.11 -13.92
CA GLU A 233 -22.86 26.52 -13.69
C GLU A 233 -23.51 26.73 -12.33
N ARG A 234 -24.56 25.96 -12.03
CA ARG A 234 -25.30 26.13 -10.77
C ARG A 234 -24.55 25.56 -9.56
N SER A 235 -23.84 24.45 -9.71
CA SER A 235 -23.15 23.78 -8.59
C SER A 235 -21.88 24.51 -8.17
N CYS A 236 -21.09 24.91 -9.16
CA CYS A 236 -19.77 25.48 -8.94
C CYS A 236 -19.78 27.01 -9.05
N LYS A 237 -20.88 27.63 -9.47
CA LYS A 237 -21.00 29.10 -9.63
C LYS A 237 -19.92 29.69 -10.56
N LEU A 238 -19.48 28.92 -11.55
CA LEU A 238 -18.47 29.34 -12.53
C LEU A 238 -19.09 30.13 -13.69
N PRO A 239 -18.34 31.07 -14.30
CA PRO A 239 -18.80 31.79 -15.49
C PRO A 239 -19.04 30.85 -16.67
N ARG A 240 -20.11 31.09 -17.44
CA ARG A 240 -20.44 30.30 -18.65
C ARG A 240 -19.31 30.22 -19.67
N SER A 241 -18.50 31.27 -19.77
CA SER A 241 -17.34 31.27 -20.66
C SER A 241 -16.31 30.21 -20.25
N PHE A 242 -16.09 29.99 -18.96
CA PHE A 242 -15.15 28.98 -18.45
C PHE A 242 -15.71 27.58 -18.66
N ILE A 243 -17.00 27.39 -18.36
CA ILE A 243 -17.70 26.12 -18.55
C ILE A 243 -17.65 25.69 -20.01
N LYS A 244 -17.77 26.63 -20.96
CA LYS A 244 -17.61 26.35 -22.38
C LYS A 244 -16.26 25.69 -22.70
N TYR A 245 -15.16 26.16 -22.11
CA TYR A 245 -13.83 25.55 -22.32
C TYR A 245 -13.72 24.17 -21.65
N ILE A 246 -14.23 24.02 -20.43
CA ILE A 246 -14.26 22.72 -19.74
C ILE A 246 -15.01 21.68 -20.58
N MET A 247 -16.20 22.05 -21.09
CA MET A 247 -17.02 21.16 -21.91
C MET A 247 -16.38 20.87 -23.27
N LEU A 248 -15.77 21.87 -23.94
CA LEU A 248 -15.06 21.67 -25.20
C LEU A 248 -13.91 20.65 -25.06
N ILE A 249 -13.15 20.73 -23.98
CA ILE A 249 -12.05 19.79 -23.72
C ILE A 249 -12.60 18.41 -23.37
N TYR A 250 -13.64 18.35 -22.55
CA TYR A 250 -14.29 17.08 -22.21
C TYR A 250 -14.78 16.32 -23.45
N THR A 251 -15.46 17.00 -24.37
CA THR A 251 -16.00 16.38 -25.58
C THR A 251 -14.90 15.97 -26.55
N SER A 252 -13.88 16.81 -26.71
CA SER A 252 -12.71 16.51 -27.54
C SER A 252 -11.96 15.27 -27.02
N LEU A 253 -11.72 15.19 -25.71
CA LEU A 253 -11.02 14.05 -25.11
C LEU A 253 -11.88 12.77 -25.09
N LYS A 254 -13.21 12.89 -24.97
CA LYS A 254 -14.12 11.73 -25.11
C LYS A 254 -14.18 11.18 -26.53
N ALA A 255 -14.02 12.03 -27.54
CA ALA A 255 -13.96 11.61 -28.94
C ALA A 255 -12.71 10.76 -29.23
N GLU A 256 -11.65 10.89 -28.41
CA GLU A 256 -10.47 10.05 -28.52
C GLU A 256 -10.69 8.64 -27.94
N ARG A 257 -10.61 7.63 -28.80
CA ARG A 257 -10.84 6.22 -28.42
C ARG A 257 -9.97 5.73 -27.26
N THR A 258 -8.74 6.22 -27.14
CA THR A 258 -7.80 5.82 -26.07
C THR A 258 -8.08 6.51 -24.75
N LEU A 259 -8.64 7.72 -24.76
CA LEU A 259 -8.83 8.55 -23.57
C LEU A 259 -10.27 8.55 -23.04
N ASN A 260 -11.24 8.07 -23.81
CA ASN A 260 -12.67 8.06 -23.46
C ASN A 260 -12.98 7.41 -22.10
N SER A 261 -12.25 6.36 -21.71
CA SER A 261 -12.44 5.67 -20.43
C SER A 261 -11.79 6.35 -19.23
N PHE A 262 -10.93 7.36 -19.44
CA PHE A 262 -10.08 7.92 -18.39
C PHE A 262 -10.60 9.23 -17.80
N ILE A 263 -11.55 9.91 -18.45
CA ILE A 263 -12.09 11.19 -17.99
C ILE A 263 -13.52 11.01 -17.52
N THR A 264 -13.77 11.41 -16.28
CA THR A 264 -15.08 11.27 -15.67
C THR A 264 -15.73 12.61 -15.35
N LEU A 265 -17.05 12.59 -15.15
CA LEU A 265 -17.77 13.77 -14.67
C LEU A 265 -17.21 14.29 -13.35
N ARG A 266 -16.72 13.40 -12.48
CA ARG A 266 -16.11 13.78 -11.20
C ARG A 266 -14.85 14.62 -11.40
N ASP A 267 -14.09 14.38 -12.46
CA ASP A 267 -12.89 15.18 -12.77
C ASP A 267 -13.27 16.59 -13.23
N LEU A 268 -14.37 16.73 -13.98
CA LEU A 268 -14.93 18.05 -14.31
C LEU A 268 -15.41 18.80 -13.07
N PHE A 269 -16.07 18.11 -12.14
CA PHE A 269 -16.46 18.73 -10.86
C PHE A 269 -15.25 19.14 -10.03
N LYS A 270 -14.18 18.35 -9.97
CA LYS A 270 -12.92 18.76 -9.30
C LYS A 270 -12.37 20.02 -9.95
N TRP A 271 -12.23 20.01 -11.28
CA TRP A 271 -11.73 21.17 -12.05
C TRP A 271 -12.56 22.42 -11.76
N ALA A 272 -13.88 22.29 -11.77
CA ALA A 272 -14.79 23.40 -11.51
C ALA A 272 -14.76 23.87 -10.04
N LYS A 273 -14.71 22.94 -9.09
CA LYS A 273 -14.71 23.25 -7.64
C LYS A 273 -13.44 23.96 -7.17
N ARG A 274 -12.32 23.85 -7.90
CA ARG A 274 -11.09 24.61 -7.60
C ARG A 274 -11.17 26.12 -7.87
N GLN A 275 -12.29 26.62 -8.42
CA GLN A 275 -12.58 28.06 -8.60
C GLN A 275 -11.45 28.86 -9.28
N PRO A 276 -11.08 28.57 -10.55
CA PRO A 276 -10.11 29.37 -11.29
C PRO A 276 -10.52 30.85 -11.36
N GLY A 277 -9.57 31.75 -11.08
CA GLY A 277 -9.76 33.19 -11.16
C GLY A 277 -9.64 33.76 -12.58
N ASP A 278 -8.85 33.12 -13.45
CA ASP A 278 -8.69 33.52 -14.85
C ASP A 278 -8.60 32.32 -15.82
N TYR A 279 -8.50 32.59 -17.12
CA TYR A 279 -8.40 31.54 -18.15
C TYR A 279 -7.09 30.74 -18.07
N TYR A 280 -6.05 31.32 -17.48
CA TYR A 280 -4.76 30.68 -17.33
C TYR A 280 -4.77 29.70 -16.14
N GLU A 281 -5.33 30.10 -15.01
CA GLU A 281 -5.64 29.22 -13.90
C GLU A 281 -6.59 28.09 -14.32
N LEU A 282 -7.61 28.41 -15.13
CA LEU A 282 -8.51 27.39 -15.69
C LEU A 282 -7.72 26.33 -16.50
N TYR A 283 -6.82 26.77 -17.39
CA TYR A 283 -5.97 25.88 -18.18
C TYR A 283 -5.04 25.04 -17.31
N THR A 284 -4.34 25.68 -16.36
CA THR A 284 -3.35 24.99 -15.50
C THR A 284 -4.00 23.96 -14.60
N ILE A 285 -5.12 24.29 -13.95
CA ILE A 285 -5.88 23.34 -13.11
C ILE A 285 -6.36 22.13 -13.93
N GLY A 286 -6.81 22.36 -15.17
CA GLY A 286 -7.25 21.27 -16.04
C GLY A 286 -6.11 20.29 -16.35
N LEU A 287 -4.90 20.80 -16.60
CA LEU A 287 -3.72 19.96 -16.77
C LEU A 287 -3.34 19.23 -15.47
N GLU A 288 -3.38 19.90 -14.32
CA GLU A 288 -3.11 19.28 -13.02
C GLU A 288 -4.00 18.06 -12.72
N ILE A 289 -5.26 18.08 -13.17
CA ILE A 289 -6.22 17.00 -12.93
C ILE A 289 -6.18 15.94 -14.04
N ILE A 290 -6.13 16.34 -15.30
CA ILE A 290 -6.31 15.44 -16.45
C ILE A 290 -4.98 14.95 -17.00
N LEU A 291 -3.98 15.84 -17.14
CA LEU A 291 -2.68 15.50 -17.70
C LEU A 291 -1.86 14.66 -16.72
N GLU A 292 -1.79 15.07 -15.46
CA GLU A 292 -0.94 14.40 -14.47
C GLU A 292 -1.43 13.00 -14.10
N ARG A 293 -2.69 12.68 -14.41
CA ARG A 293 -3.25 11.32 -14.32
C ARG A 293 -2.69 10.37 -15.37
N GLN A 294 -2.28 10.86 -16.54
CA GLN A 294 -1.87 10.01 -17.66
C GLN A 294 -0.48 9.39 -17.40
N ARG A 295 -0.44 8.06 -17.50
CA ARG A 295 0.78 7.26 -17.28
C ARG A 295 1.67 7.20 -18.52
N ASN A 296 1.06 7.10 -19.71
CA ASN A 296 1.79 6.97 -20.97
C ASN A 296 2.23 8.33 -21.52
N LYS A 297 3.46 8.42 -22.02
CA LYS A 297 4.00 9.67 -22.60
C LYS A 297 3.23 10.11 -23.85
N GLU A 298 2.69 9.17 -24.63
CA GLU A 298 1.87 9.47 -25.81
C GLU A 298 0.51 10.08 -25.44
N ASP A 299 -0.19 9.49 -24.47
CA ASP A 299 -1.47 10.01 -23.98
C ASP A 299 -1.30 11.40 -23.36
N ARG A 300 -0.21 11.63 -22.60
CA ARG A 300 0.16 12.96 -22.09
C ARG A 300 0.31 13.98 -23.21
N LYS A 301 0.97 13.60 -24.32
CA LYS A 301 1.17 14.48 -25.46
C LYS A 301 -0.16 14.85 -26.12
N ARG A 302 -1.06 13.88 -26.32
CA ARG A 302 -2.39 14.14 -26.90
C ARG A 302 -3.25 15.05 -26.04
N VAL A 303 -3.28 14.81 -24.72
CA VAL A 303 -3.98 15.70 -23.78
C VAL A 303 -3.45 17.13 -23.89
N LEU A 304 -2.13 17.33 -23.95
CA LEU A 304 -1.54 18.65 -24.13
C LEU A 304 -1.93 19.30 -25.46
N GLU A 305 -1.96 18.53 -26.56
CA GLU A 305 -2.39 19.02 -27.88
C GLU A 305 -3.84 19.52 -27.83
N VAL A 306 -4.77 18.72 -27.30
CA VAL A 306 -6.19 19.10 -27.16
C VAL A 306 -6.37 20.37 -26.31
N PHE A 307 -5.63 20.48 -25.20
CA PHE A 307 -5.66 21.67 -24.36
C PHE A 307 -5.13 22.91 -25.09
N ASN A 308 -4.02 22.79 -25.82
CA ASN A 308 -3.43 23.90 -26.57
C ASN A 308 -4.33 24.37 -27.72
N ASP A 309 -4.91 23.44 -28.45
CA ASP A 309 -5.82 23.73 -29.55
C ASP A 309 -7.09 24.43 -29.05
N SER A 310 -7.65 23.95 -27.93
CA SER A 310 -8.86 24.50 -27.32
C SER A 310 -8.68 25.93 -26.79
N PHE A 311 -7.48 26.29 -26.33
CA PHE A 311 -7.18 27.61 -25.75
C PHE A 311 -6.42 28.56 -26.70
N SER A 312 -6.20 28.15 -27.95
CA SER A 312 -5.42 28.88 -28.97
C SER A 312 -5.84 30.34 -29.16
N ASP A 313 -7.14 30.63 -29.14
CA ASP A 313 -7.69 31.99 -29.35
C ASP A 313 -7.47 32.95 -28.17
N ARG A 314 -7.25 32.43 -26.96
CA ARG A 314 -7.17 33.24 -25.72
C ARG A 314 -5.75 33.39 -25.22
N MET A 315 -4.88 32.47 -25.57
CA MET A 315 -3.53 32.45 -25.07
C MET A 315 -2.56 32.92 -26.15
N ARG A 316 -2.19 34.20 -26.13
CA ARG A 316 -0.93 34.66 -26.75
C ARG A 316 0.23 34.13 -25.91
N PHE A 317 0.45 32.82 -25.93
CA PHE A 317 1.53 32.21 -25.17
C PHE A 317 2.88 32.60 -25.78
N GLU A 318 3.65 33.43 -25.07
CA GLU A 318 5.06 33.10 -24.94
C GLU A 318 5.12 31.66 -24.46
N LYS A 319 5.87 30.80 -25.15
CA LYS A 319 6.07 29.37 -24.83
C LYS A 319 6.74 29.17 -23.46
N ARG A 320 6.15 29.64 -22.35
CA ARG A 320 6.45 29.09 -21.04
C ARG A 320 5.86 27.70 -21.06
N LYS A 321 6.72 26.68 -21.14
CA LYS A 321 6.25 25.29 -21.12
C LYS A 321 5.44 25.12 -19.85
N TYR A 322 4.35 24.35 -19.88
CA TYR A 322 3.63 23.97 -18.65
C TYR A 322 4.58 23.45 -17.54
N TYR A 323 5.72 22.88 -17.92
CA TYR A 323 6.81 22.47 -17.03
C TYR A 323 7.61 23.63 -16.40
N ASP A 324 7.67 24.80 -17.04
CA ASP A 324 8.31 26.01 -16.51
C ASP A 324 7.42 26.69 -15.44
N LEU A 325 6.12 26.32 -15.34
CA LEU A 325 5.18 26.83 -14.34
C LEU A 325 5.52 26.41 -12.92
N TYR A 326 6.20 25.28 -12.79
CA TYR A 326 6.68 24.76 -11.53
C TYR A 326 8.08 25.28 -11.18
N GLN A 327 8.64 26.21 -11.98
CA GLN A 327 9.77 27.05 -11.60
C GLN A 327 9.23 28.26 -10.82
N ILE A 328 8.85 28.10 -9.55
CA ILE A 328 8.58 29.24 -8.67
C ILE A 328 9.43 29.15 -7.40
N ASP A 329 10.04 30.30 -7.10
CA ASP A 329 10.66 30.71 -5.85
C ASP A 329 10.05 30.02 -4.62
N LEU A 330 10.76 29.02 -4.10
CA LEU A 330 10.58 28.48 -2.75
C LEU A 330 10.68 29.55 -1.64
N LYS A 331 10.99 30.82 -1.99
CA LYS A 331 11.09 31.98 -1.10
C LYS A 331 9.74 32.61 -0.73
N ASN A 332 8.70 32.49 -1.56
CA ASN A 332 7.41 33.18 -1.33
C ASN A 332 6.39 32.32 -0.57
N ALA A 333 6.54 30.99 -0.61
CA ALA A 333 6.07 30.21 0.51
C ALA A 333 7.01 30.56 1.66
N SER A 334 6.48 31.05 2.78
CA SER A 334 7.17 31.08 4.07
C SER A 334 7.41 29.63 4.55
N LEU A 335 8.05 28.82 3.71
CA LEU A 335 8.89 27.72 4.09
C LEU A 335 9.93 28.37 4.97
N ASN A 336 9.68 28.33 6.28
CA ASN A 336 10.74 28.58 7.22
C ASN A 336 11.92 27.74 6.74
N ASP A 337 13.04 28.39 6.42
CA ASP A 337 14.30 27.71 6.14
C ASP A 337 14.60 26.68 7.25
N SER A 338 14.01 26.82 8.45
CA SER A 338 14.03 25.83 9.51
C SER A 338 13.31 24.50 9.21
N ILE A 339 12.27 24.37 8.38
CA ILE A 339 11.66 23.05 8.07
C ILE A 339 12.48 22.32 7.01
N ILE A 340 13.00 23.07 6.02
CA ILE A 340 13.90 22.56 4.99
C ILE A 340 15.27 22.21 5.59
N ASN A 341 15.75 22.95 6.60
CA ASN A 341 17.05 22.73 7.22
C ASN A 341 17.02 21.88 8.52
N ASN A 342 15.94 21.90 9.33
CA ASN A 342 15.84 21.08 10.55
C ASN A 342 15.41 19.63 10.27
N SER A 343 14.91 19.33 9.06
CA SER A 343 14.81 17.94 8.63
C SER A 343 16.22 17.45 8.26
N ASN A 344 16.98 17.08 9.29
CA ASN A 344 18.28 16.42 9.17
C ASN A 344 18.20 15.29 8.11
N ASN A 345 18.67 15.59 6.88
CA ASN A 345 18.86 14.68 5.74
C ASN A 345 17.60 13.91 5.25
N SER A 346 17.09 14.18 4.04
CA SER A 346 16.80 13.05 3.10
C SER A 346 16.19 13.41 1.74
N LEU A 347 15.44 14.52 1.57
CA LEU A 347 14.80 14.81 0.27
C LEU A 347 15.52 15.95 -0.48
N ILE A 348 16.01 15.66 -1.67
CA ILE A 348 16.57 16.66 -2.58
C ILE A 348 15.45 17.17 -3.47
N PHE A 349 15.14 18.46 -3.39
CA PHE A 349 14.12 19.09 -4.22
C PHE A 349 14.62 19.24 -5.67
N THR A 350 14.19 18.32 -6.53
CA THR A 350 14.32 18.42 -8.00
C THR A 350 13.03 19.00 -8.59
N ARG A 351 13.02 19.32 -9.90
CA ARG A 351 11.84 19.87 -10.58
C ARG A 351 10.59 18.97 -10.43
N SER A 352 10.75 17.66 -10.52
CA SER A 352 9.63 16.72 -10.45
C SER A 352 9.10 16.58 -9.02
N TYR A 353 9.96 16.66 -8.01
CA TYR A 353 9.52 16.71 -6.61
C TYR A 353 8.76 17.99 -6.29
N VAL A 354 9.25 19.15 -6.74
CA VAL A 354 8.56 20.44 -6.56
C VAL A 354 7.18 20.40 -7.22
N LYS A 355 7.08 19.86 -8.44
CA LYS A 355 5.80 19.64 -9.11
C LYS A 355 4.88 18.74 -8.28
N LEU A 356 5.36 17.59 -7.81
CA LEU A 356 4.56 16.66 -7.01
C LEU A 356 4.05 17.29 -5.71
N ILE A 357 4.91 18.02 -4.99
CA ILE A 357 4.56 18.76 -3.78
C ILE A 357 3.42 19.74 -4.06
N ASN A 358 3.54 20.54 -5.12
CA ASN A 358 2.53 21.52 -5.50
C ASN A 358 1.20 20.85 -5.86
N LEU A 359 1.22 19.74 -6.59
CA LEU A 359 0.00 19.00 -6.94
C LEU A 359 -0.72 18.45 -5.70
N ILE A 360 0.01 17.84 -4.77
CA ILE A 360 -0.57 17.30 -3.52
C ILE A 360 -1.09 18.45 -2.65
N TYR A 361 -0.32 19.52 -2.50
CA TYR A 361 -0.70 20.70 -1.73
C TYR A 361 -2.00 21.32 -2.25
N LYS A 362 -2.11 21.56 -3.56
CA LYS A 362 -3.32 22.10 -4.19
C LYS A 362 -4.52 21.17 -4.02
N ALA A 363 -4.34 19.85 -4.20
CA ALA A 363 -5.40 18.88 -3.99
C ALA A 363 -5.91 18.89 -2.53
N TRP A 364 -4.99 18.94 -1.56
CA TRP A 364 -5.33 18.97 -0.13
C TRP A 364 -5.97 20.27 0.33
N ILE A 365 -5.59 21.43 -0.22
CA ILE A 365 -6.33 22.68 0.04
C ILE A 365 -7.78 22.57 -0.42
N ASN A 366 -8.01 21.92 -1.58
CA ASN A 366 -9.34 21.69 -2.13
C ASN A 366 -10.06 20.47 -1.53
N LEU A 367 -9.55 19.90 -0.44
CA LEU A 367 -10.13 18.75 0.27
C LEU A 367 -10.26 17.48 -0.59
N GLU A 368 -9.44 17.33 -1.63
CA GLU A 368 -9.46 16.19 -2.52
C GLU A 368 -8.61 15.02 -1.98
N PRO A 369 -9.13 13.78 -1.96
CA PRO A 369 -8.32 12.58 -1.78
C PRO A 369 -7.26 12.47 -2.88
N VAL A 370 -6.02 12.16 -2.55
CA VAL A 370 -4.94 12.02 -3.55
C VAL A 370 -4.56 10.55 -3.75
N LEU A 371 -4.36 10.14 -5.00
CA LEU A 371 -3.79 8.83 -5.33
C LEU A 371 -2.49 9.00 -6.11
N LEU A 372 -1.37 8.58 -5.52
CA LEU A 372 -0.05 8.65 -6.10
C LEU A 372 0.35 7.31 -6.73
N ILE A 373 0.67 7.33 -8.02
CA ILE A 373 1.11 6.17 -8.78
C ILE A 373 2.51 6.42 -9.30
N GLY A 374 3.42 5.48 -9.11
CA GLY A 374 4.79 5.59 -9.64
C GLY A 374 5.64 4.41 -9.20
N GLU A 375 6.90 4.34 -9.63
CA GLU A 375 7.79 3.26 -9.21
C GLU A 375 8.06 3.28 -7.69
N THR A 376 8.53 2.16 -7.15
CA THR A 376 8.93 2.09 -5.74
C THR A 376 10.26 2.80 -5.50
N GLY A 377 10.38 3.47 -4.36
CA GLY A 377 11.67 4.03 -3.93
C GLY A 377 12.04 5.35 -4.59
N ILE A 378 11.13 5.98 -5.35
CA ILE A 378 11.31 7.33 -5.91
C ILE A 378 10.90 8.46 -4.95
N GLY A 379 10.56 8.17 -3.69
CA GLY A 379 10.31 9.20 -2.66
C GLY A 379 8.86 9.67 -2.46
N LYS A 380 7.86 8.96 -3.02
CA LYS A 380 6.41 9.30 -2.88
C LYS A 380 5.98 9.54 -1.42
N THR A 381 6.31 8.60 -0.53
CA THR A 381 6.01 8.68 0.91
C THR A 381 6.66 9.90 1.56
N ARG A 382 7.92 10.19 1.20
CA ARG A 382 8.67 11.32 1.76
C ARG A 382 8.08 12.65 1.34
N VAL A 383 7.59 12.75 0.11
CA VAL A 383 6.87 13.94 -0.36
C VAL A 383 5.58 14.16 0.44
N CYS A 384 4.83 13.10 0.76
CA CYS A 384 3.64 13.21 1.60
C CYS A 384 3.97 13.73 3.00
N GLU A 385 5.09 13.32 3.58
CA GLU A 385 5.59 13.82 4.88
C GLU A 385 5.92 15.32 4.82
N VAL A 386 6.59 15.76 3.74
CA VAL A 386 6.91 17.17 3.52
C VAL A 386 5.64 18.01 3.42
N VAL A 387 4.67 17.60 2.60
CA VAL A 387 3.41 18.35 2.43
C VAL A 387 2.58 18.36 3.72
N SER A 388 2.56 17.26 4.48
CA SER A 388 1.87 17.21 5.78
C SER A 388 2.51 18.19 6.77
N SER A 389 3.85 18.25 6.79
CA SER A 389 4.59 19.20 7.62
C SER A 389 4.34 20.66 7.20
N MET A 390 4.21 20.93 5.89
CA MET A 390 3.84 22.26 5.37
C MET A 390 2.46 22.72 5.83
N LEU A 391 1.51 21.78 6.01
CA LEU A 391 0.16 22.07 6.52
C LEU A 391 0.04 21.92 8.05
N CYS A 392 1.14 21.67 8.77
CA CYS A 392 1.14 21.40 10.20
C CYS A 392 0.21 20.24 10.62
N LEU A 393 0.12 19.21 9.78
CA LEU A 393 -0.67 18.00 10.04
C LEU A 393 0.26 16.85 10.45
N ASN A 394 -0.16 16.02 11.41
CA ASN A 394 0.55 14.76 11.66
C ASN A 394 0.24 13.78 10.53
N LEU A 395 1.25 13.04 10.07
CA LEU A 395 1.07 11.98 9.08
C LEU A 395 0.97 10.62 9.77
N ARG A 396 -0.23 10.04 9.77
CA ARG A 396 -0.48 8.64 10.14
C ARG A 396 -0.43 7.80 8.88
N SER A 397 0.26 6.66 8.94
CA SER A 397 0.45 5.80 7.77
C SER A 397 0.13 4.36 8.10
N ILE A 398 -0.60 3.70 7.22
CA ILE A 398 -0.79 2.25 7.22
C ILE A 398 -0.21 1.66 5.93
N ASN A 399 0.39 0.49 6.00
CA ASN A 399 0.89 -0.23 4.82
C ASN A 399 0.00 -1.44 4.57
N LEU A 400 -0.59 -1.53 3.37
CA LEU A 400 -1.55 -2.59 3.07
C LEU A 400 -0.83 -3.84 2.56
N TYR A 401 -1.47 -4.99 2.74
CA TYR A 401 -1.03 -6.29 2.27
C TYR A 401 -2.24 -7.19 1.97
N SER A 402 -2.04 -8.34 1.33
CA SER A 402 -3.14 -9.17 0.81
C SER A 402 -4.09 -9.77 1.85
N GLY A 403 -3.67 -9.85 3.12
CA GLY A 403 -4.45 -10.44 4.22
C GLY A 403 -4.87 -9.41 5.26
N ILE A 404 -4.86 -8.13 4.90
CA ILE A 404 -5.29 -7.06 5.81
C ILE A 404 -6.82 -7.08 5.94
N GLU A 405 -7.33 -6.87 7.15
CA GLU A 405 -8.77 -6.88 7.42
C GLU A 405 -9.31 -5.46 7.62
N SER A 406 -10.63 -5.29 7.52
CA SER A 406 -11.27 -3.98 7.79
C SER A 406 -11.05 -3.50 9.23
N SER A 407 -10.91 -4.44 10.16
CA SER A 407 -10.62 -4.22 11.58
C SER A 407 -9.28 -3.51 11.80
N ASP A 408 -8.29 -3.74 10.93
CA ASP A 408 -6.97 -3.11 10.99
C ASP A 408 -7.00 -1.60 10.69
N PHE A 409 -7.99 -1.15 9.92
CA PHE A 409 -8.16 0.27 9.57
C PHE A 409 -9.10 0.99 10.53
N ILE A 410 -10.25 0.36 10.79
CA ILE A 410 -11.39 0.97 11.48
C ILE A 410 -11.26 0.80 12.98
N GLY A 411 -10.83 -0.38 13.44
CA GLY A 411 -10.78 -0.74 14.84
C GLY A 411 -11.30 -2.14 15.09
N HIS A 412 -11.04 -2.66 16.28
CA HIS A 412 -11.46 -3.98 16.71
C HIS A 412 -11.91 -3.97 18.18
N PRO A 413 -12.80 -4.90 18.57
CA PRO A 413 -13.06 -5.15 19.98
C PRO A 413 -11.85 -5.84 20.64
N TYR A 414 -11.57 -5.50 21.89
CA TYR A 414 -10.59 -6.16 22.74
C TYR A 414 -11.20 -6.47 24.12
N PHE A 415 -10.72 -7.53 24.75
CA PHE A 415 -11.18 -7.94 26.08
C PHE A 415 -10.23 -7.42 27.17
N GLU A 416 -10.76 -6.72 28.16
CA GLU A 416 -10.03 -6.31 29.35
C GLU A 416 -10.87 -6.56 30.60
N LYS A 417 -10.31 -7.30 31.58
CA LYS A 417 -10.95 -7.58 32.89
C LYS A 417 -12.39 -8.12 32.79
N GLY A 418 -12.62 -9.07 31.88
CA GLY A 418 -13.94 -9.67 31.66
C GLY A 418 -14.96 -8.77 30.94
N LYS A 419 -14.53 -7.62 30.38
CA LYS A 419 -15.36 -6.72 29.58
C LYS A 419 -14.78 -6.51 28.20
N ILE A 420 -15.65 -6.29 27.22
CA ILE A 420 -15.25 -5.97 25.84
C ILE A 420 -15.26 -4.46 25.66
N HIS A 421 -14.15 -3.94 25.15
CA HIS A 421 -13.93 -2.55 24.84
C HIS A 421 -13.62 -2.40 23.35
N TRP A 422 -13.92 -1.24 22.78
CA TRP A 422 -13.58 -0.93 21.39
C TRP A 422 -12.26 -0.17 21.31
N MET A 423 -11.38 -0.58 20.39
CA MET A 423 -10.16 0.14 20.07
C MET A 423 -10.29 0.77 18.68
N ASP A 424 -10.26 2.10 18.61
CA ASP A 424 -10.27 2.81 17.32
C ASP A 424 -8.99 2.51 16.52
N GLY A 425 -9.18 2.15 15.26
CA GLY A 425 -8.11 1.93 14.29
C GLY A 425 -7.47 3.24 13.80
N PRO A 426 -6.37 3.14 13.04
CA PRO A 426 -5.59 4.31 12.62
C PRO A 426 -6.38 5.26 11.73
N LEU A 427 -7.35 4.77 10.93
CA LEU A 427 -8.22 5.62 10.12
C LEU A 427 -9.16 6.45 11.00
N VAL A 428 -9.85 5.81 11.95
CA VAL A 428 -10.82 6.48 12.84
C VAL A 428 -10.11 7.52 13.70
N LYS A 429 -8.93 7.17 14.25
CA LYS A 429 -8.10 8.12 14.99
C LYS A 429 -7.73 9.31 14.10
N ALA A 430 -7.26 9.08 12.86
CA ALA A 430 -6.89 10.17 11.96
C ALA A 430 -8.08 11.07 11.59
N MET A 431 -9.28 10.49 11.38
CA MET A 431 -10.51 11.23 11.13
C MET A 431 -10.88 12.13 12.32
N ASN A 432 -10.76 11.64 13.55
CA ASN A 432 -11.07 12.41 14.76
C ASN A 432 -10.07 13.54 15.02
N ASP A 433 -8.77 13.25 14.88
CA ASP A 433 -7.70 14.19 15.21
C ASP A 433 -7.43 15.23 14.10
N GLY A 434 -7.99 14.99 12.90
CA GLY A 434 -7.76 15.85 11.74
C GLY A 434 -6.37 15.70 11.12
N ASP A 435 -5.78 14.52 11.28
CA ASP A 435 -4.46 14.19 10.75
C ASP A 435 -4.50 13.90 9.23
N ALA A 436 -3.33 13.92 8.61
CA ALA A 436 -3.15 13.34 7.28
C ALA A 436 -3.02 11.81 7.40
N PHE A 437 -3.76 11.08 6.57
CA PHE A 437 -3.76 9.62 6.53
C PHE A 437 -3.18 9.11 5.20
N LEU A 438 -2.05 8.42 5.29
CA LEU A 438 -1.36 7.76 4.18
C LEU A 438 -1.70 6.27 4.14
N ILE A 439 -2.29 5.84 3.02
CA ILE A 439 -2.55 4.44 2.70
C ILE A 439 -1.48 3.97 1.71
N ASP A 440 -0.49 3.23 2.20
CA ASP A 440 0.61 2.73 1.36
C ASP A 440 0.26 1.38 0.74
N GLU A 441 0.67 1.20 -0.52
CA GLU A 441 0.39 0.02 -1.34
C GLU A 441 -1.10 -0.37 -1.41
N ILE A 442 -1.98 0.61 -1.65
CA ILE A 442 -3.44 0.41 -1.63
C ILE A 442 -3.94 -0.72 -2.53
N ASN A 443 -3.21 -1.05 -3.59
CA ASN A 443 -3.60 -2.07 -4.58
C ASN A 443 -3.23 -3.51 -4.20
N LEU A 444 -2.75 -3.74 -2.98
CA LEU A 444 -2.53 -5.06 -2.41
C LEU A 444 -3.72 -5.55 -1.58
N ALA A 445 -4.51 -4.64 -1.03
CA ALA A 445 -5.70 -5.00 -0.26
C ALA A 445 -6.79 -5.56 -1.17
N GLU A 446 -7.64 -6.40 -0.58
CA GLU A 446 -8.84 -6.89 -1.26
C GLU A 446 -9.85 -5.76 -1.49
N ASP A 447 -10.62 -5.85 -2.58
CA ASP A 447 -11.61 -4.83 -2.94
C ASP A 447 -12.62 -4.61 -1.79
N SER A 448 -13.00 -5.66 -1.05
CA SER A 448 -13.94 -5.59 0.07
C SER A 448 -13.48 -4.63 1.17
N VAL A 449 -12.20 -4.70 1.54
CA VAL A 449 -11.57 -3.84 2.54
C VAL A 449 -11.52 -2.39 2.03
N LEU A 450 -11.12 -2.20 0.77
CA LEU A 450 -11.04 -0.88 0.16
C LEU A 450 -12.41 -0.21 0.02
N GLU A 451 -13.47 -0.99 -0.15
CA GLU A 451 -14.82 -0.46 -0.27
C GLU A 451 -15.34 0.17 1.04
N ARG A 452 -14.80 -0.21 2.21
CA ARG A 452 -15.06 0.49 3.48
C ARG A 452 -14.54 1.94 3.48
N LEU A 453 -13.56 2.25 2.63
CA LEU A 453 -13.05 3.62 2.45
C LEU A 453 -13.96 4.49 1.59
N ASN A 454 -14.91 3.91 0.84
CA ASN A 454 -15.71 4.65 -0.13
C ASN A 454 -16.41 5.87 0.50
N SER A 455 -17.02 5.71 1.67
CA SER A 455 -17.74 6.80 2.35
C SER A 455 -16.80 7.89 2.89
N VAL A 456 -15.56 7.53 3.23
CA VAL A 456 -14.51 8.46 3.67
C VAL A 456 -13.97 9.28 2.49
N LEU A 457 -13.94 8.69 1.30
CA LEU A 457 -13.46 9.31 0.06
C LEU A 457 -14.51 10.21 -0.62
N GLU A 458 -15.75 10.25 -0.14
CA GLU A 458 -16.76 11.20 -0.60
C GLU A 458 -16.68 12.54 0.13
N ASP A 459 -17.32 13.59 -0.42
CA ASP A 459 -17.30 14.96 0.11
C ASP A 459 -17.69 15.06 1.61
N LYS A 460 -18.57 14.18 2.10
CA LYS A 460 -19.01 14.15 3.50
C LYS A 460 -17.98 13.58 4.48
N ARG A 461 -16.97 12.84 4.00
CA ARG A 461 -15.92 12.18 4.80
C ARG A 461 -16.47 11.48 6.05
N TYR A 462 -17.35 10.55 5.79
CA TYR A 462 -18.18 9.89 6.79
C TYR A 462 -17.82 8.40 6.89
N LEU A 463 -17.87 7.85 8.09
CA LEU A 463 -17.73 6.42 8.33
C LEU A 463 -18.75 5.96 9.37
N PHE A 464 -19.53 4.93 9.02
CA PHE A 464 -20.36 4.20 9.98
C PHE A 464 -19.61 2.96 10.44
N ILE A 465 -19.57 2.76 11.77
CA ILE A 465 -18.96 1.60 12.43
C ILE A 465 -20.10 0.76 13.02
N PRO A 466 -20.59 -0.26 12.28
CA PRO A 466 -21.73 -1.08 12.70
C PRO A 466 -21.50 -1.80 14.03
N GLU A 467 -20.25 -2.10 14.38
CA GLU A 467 -19.87 -2.87 15.57
C GLU A 467 -20.17 -2.12 16.88
N ILE A 468 -20.18 -0.79 16.84
CA ILE A 468 -20.39 0.09 18.02
C ILE A 468 -21.48 1.15 17.82
N ASP A 469 -22.21 1.11 16.71
CA ASP A 469 -23.27 2.08 16.32
C ASP A 469 -22.76 3.51 16.21
N LYS A 470 -21.49 3.66 15.83
CA LYS A 470 -20.83 4.96 15.87
C LYS A 470 -20.75 5.54 14.47
N GLU A 471 -21.31 6.74 14.34
CA GLU A 471 -21.08 7.60 13.20
C GLU A 471 -19.84 8.46 13.46
N VAL A 472 -18.89 8.43 12.52
CA VAL A 472 -17.65 9.20 12.57
C VAL A 472 -17.63 10.17 11.39
N TYR A 473 -17.56 11.46 11.70
CA TYR A 473 -17.36 12.53 10.73
C TYR A 473 -15.93 13.03 10.83
N ALA A 474 -15.21 13.07 9.72
CA ALA A 474 -13.84 13.53 9.73
C ALA A 474 -13.75 15.01 10.10
N HIS A 475 -12.76 15.34 10.91
CA HIS A 475 -12.37 16.71 11.21
C HIS A 475 -12.04 17.49 9.92
N SER A 476 -12.27 18.81 9.91
CA SER A 476 -12.06 19.67 8.73
C SER A 476 -10.63 19.65 8.18
N ASN A 477 -9.65 19.42 9.06
CA ASN A 477 -8.23 19.31 8.71
C ASN A 477 -7.81 17.92 8.20
N PHE A 478 -8.65 16.89 8.32
CA PHE A 478 -8.32 15.54 7.85
C PHE A 478 -7.88 15.56 6.38
N ARG A 479 -6.82 14.86 6.01
CA ARG A 479 -6.39 14.71 4.60
C ARG A 479 -6.11 13.26 4.32
N ILE A 480 -6.35 12.81 3.09
CA ILE A 480 -6.09 11.42 2.71
C ILE A 480 -5.24 11.37 1.44
N VAL A 481 -4.24 10.48 1.48
CA VAL A 481 -3.40 10.15 0.34
C VAL A 481 -3.21 8.65 0.29
N ALA A 482 -3.30 8.07 -0.90
CA ALA A 482 -2.98 6.68 -1.14
C ALA A 482 -1.80 6.60 -2.11
N THR A 483 -0.92 5.62 -1.92
CA THR A 483 0.18 5.30 -2.84
C THR A 483 0.02 3.91 -3.39
N MET A 484 0.33 3.73 -4.68
CA MET A 484 0.50 2.41 -5.28
C MET A 484 1.63 2.43 -6.30
N ASN A 485 1.98 1.23 -6.74
CA ASN A 485 2.86 1.05 -7.89
C ASN A 485 2.04 0.63 -9.12
N PRO A 486 2.48 1.00 -10.34
CA PRO A 486 1.82 0.58 -11.57
C PRO A 486 1.63 -0.95 -11.66
N SER A 487 0.56 -1.37 -12.34
CA SER A 487 0.27 -2.78 -12.62
C SER A 487 1.35 -3.39 -13.53
N GLY A 488 2.05 -4.40 -13.02
CA GLY A 488 3.22 -5.02 -13.66
C GLY A 488 4.19 -5.65 -12.64
N ASP A 489 4.12 -5.20 -11.38
CA ASP A 489 4.83 -5.77 -10.24
C ASP A 489 4.08 -6.97 -9.64
N PHE A 490 4.83 -7.94 -9.10
CA PHE A 490 4.34 -9.21 -8.57
C PHE A 490 3.20 -9.01 -7.54
N GLY A 491 2.04 -9.65 -7.76
CA GLY A 491 0.89 -9.62 -6.84
C GLY A 491 0.05 -8.33 -6.84
N LYS A 492 0.43 -7.31 -7.61
CA LYS A 492 -0.26 -6.01 -7.63
C LYS A 492 -1.37 -5.95 -8.67
N ARG A 493 -2.58 -5.56 -8.24
CA ARG A 493 -3.76 -5.43 -9.11
C ARG A 493 -3.96 -3.96 -9.50
N GLU A 494 -4.75 -3.72 -10.55
CA GLU A 494 -5.33 -2.38 -10.76
C GLU A 494 -6.50 -2.19 -9.81
N LEU A 495 -6.65 -0.98 -9.28
CA LEU A 495 -7.86 -0.64 -8.53
C LEU A 495 -9.06 -0.56 -9.46
N SER A 496 -10.23 -0.84 -8.90
CA SER A 496 -11.48 -0.57 -9.59
C SER A 496 -11.53 0.91 -10.02
N PRO A 497 -11.93 1.20 -11.26
CA PRO A 497 -12.01 2.58 -11.73
C PRO A 497 -12.98 3.44 -10.91
N ALA A 498 -14.04 2.85 -10.35
CA ALA A 498 -14.95 3.54 -9.44
C ALA A 498 -14.21 4.09 -8.21
N LEU A 499 -13.33 3.28 -7.59
CA LEU A 499 -12.49 3.71 -6.48
C LEU A 499 -11.45 4.75 -6.94
N ARG A 500 -10.76 4.51 -8.05
CA ARG A 500 -9.76 5.45 -8.61
C ARG A 500 -10.34 6.84 -8.86
N ASN A 501 -11.54 6.92 -9.41
CA ASN A 501 -12.17 8.20 -9.76
C ASN A 501 -12.44 9.07 -8.52
N ARG A 502 -12.60 8.47 -7.33
CA ARG A 502 -12.76 9.22 -6.07
C ARG A 502 -11.51 9.99 -5.68
N PHE A 503 -10.34 9.59 -6.17
CA PHE A 503 -9.07 10.28 -5.95
C PHE A 503 -8.73 11.25 -7.09
N THR A 504 -7.98 12.28 -6.76
CA THR A 504 -7.14 13.01 -7.71
C THR A 504 -5.88 12.19 -7.96
N GLU A 505 -5.82 11.56 -9.12
CA GLU A 505 -4.73 10.64 -9.51
C GLU A 505 -3.54 11.41 -10.06
N ILE A 506 -2.35 11.14 -9.52
CA ILE A 506 -1.09 11.75 -9.95
C ILE A 506 -0.12 10.62 -10.28
N TYR A 507 0.30 10.55 -11.54
CA TYR A 507 1.40 9.71 -11.98
C TYR A 507 2.73 10.44 -11.79
N PHE A 508 3.63 9.83 -11.04
CA PHE A 508 4.92 10.39 -10.67
C PHE A 508 6.07 9.51 -11.17
N GLU A 509 6.96 10.14 -11.92
CA GLU A 509 8.20 9.58 -12.45
C GLU A 509 9.28 10.66 -12.34
N LEU A 510 10.53 10.23 -12.12
CA LEU A 510 11.69 11.11 -12.17
C LEU A 510 12.28 11.05 -13.57
N GLU A 511 12.67 12.19 -14.12
CA GLU A 511 13.37 12.22 -15.40
C GLU A 511 14.83 11.75 -15.23
N PRO A 512 15.46 11.14 -16.25
CA PRO A 512 16.79 10.56 -16.14
C PRO A 512 17.88 11.52 -15.65
N ASP A 513 17.79 12.81 -16.01
CA ASP A 513 18.70 13.88 -15.58
C ASP A 513 18.57 14.21 -14.08
N GLU A 514 17.39 14.02 -13.50
CA GLU A 514 17.14 14.30 -12.08
C GLU A 514 17.82 13.29 -11.16
N TYR A 515 17.98 12.03 -11.57
CA TYR A 515 18.77 11.05 -10.81
C TYR A 515 20.22 11.50 -10.64
N TYR A 516 20.79 12.16 -11.66
CA TYR A 516 22.13 12.72 -11.59
C TYR A 516 22.17 13.94 -10.67
N GLU A 517 21.19 14.84 -10.75
CA GLU A 517 21.08 16.00 -9.83
C GLU A 517 20.98 15.55 -8.36
N ILE A 518 20.20 14.50 -8.10
CA ILE A 518 20.05 13.88 -6.79
C ILE A 518 21.39 13.31 -6.30
N PHE A 519 22.07 12.52 -7.13
CA PHE A 519 23.39 11.99 -6.79
C PHE A 519 24.37 13.12 -6.48
N ASP A 520 24.41 14.15 -7.33
CA ASP A 520 25.35 15.25 -7.21
C ASP A 520 25.21 15.98 -5.86
N LYS A 521 24.00 16.42 -5.55
CA LYS A 521 23.70 17.10 -4.28
C LYS A 521 23.95 16.21 -3.05
N PHE A 522 23.71 14.89 -3.14
CA PHE A 522 24.02 13.97 -2.04
C PHE A 522 25.54 13.83 -1.82
N VAL A 523 26.32 13.72 -2.89
CA VAL A 523 27.78 13.64 -2.82
C VAL A 523 28.37 14.96 -2.31
N GLU A 524 27.88 16.10 -2.79
CA GLU A 524 28.27 17.42 -2.26
C GLU A 524 28.01 17.52 -0.77
N LYS A 525 26.83 17.11 -0.30
CA LYS A 525 26.49 17.08 1.13
C LYS A 525 27.39 16.14 1.93
N ALA A 526 27.79 15.01 1.34
CA ALA A 526 28.73 14.07 1.95
C ALA A 526 30.14 14.69 2.12
N CYS A 527 30.57 15.50 1.15
CA CYS A 527 31.91 16.10 1.11
C CYS A 527 32.02 17.44 1.84
N CYS A 528 30.95 18.24 1.97
CA CYS A 528 30.99 19.53 2.70
C CYS A 528 31.35 19.41 4.20
N ILE A 529 31.38 18.19 4.74
CA ILE A 529 31.80 17.90 6.13
C ILE A 529 33.34 17.82 6.25
N THR A 530 34.05 17.71 5.13
CA THR A 530 35.51 17.71 5.06
C THR A 530 36.00 19.14 4.73
N ASN A 531 36.91 19.70 5.52
CA ASN A 531 37.29 21.12 5.48
C ASN A 531 37.67 21.65 4.08
N LYS A 532 37.33 22.92 3.83
CA LYS A 532 37.45 23.64 2.54
C LYS A 532 38.88 23.94 2.04
N ASN A 533 39.94 23.51 2.72
CA ASN A 533 41.29 24.02 2.47
C ASN A 533 42.34 23.00 2.02
N ASP A 534 41.98 21.74 1.76
CA ASP A 534 42.95 20.76 1.25
C ASP A 534 42.88 20.62 -0.27
N GLU A 535 44.02 20.87 -0.93
CA GLU A 535 44.27 20.52 -2.34
C GLU A 535 44.16 19.00 -2.61
N ASN A 536 43.98 18.18 -1.56
CA ASN A 536 43.54 16.79 -1.60
C ASN A 536 42.01 16.63 -1.67
N SER A 537 41.30 17.59 -2.27
CA SER A 537 39.86 17.45 -2.51
C SER A 537 39.63 16.19 -3.34
N VAL A 538 39.04 15.17 -2.71
CA VAL A 538 38.56 13.95 -3.34
C VAL A 538 37.94 14.33 -4.68
N ASN A 539 38.43 13.75 -5.77
CA ASN A 539 38.10 14.19 -7.12
C ASN A 539 36.60 13.94 -7.41
N LEU A 540 35.73 14.85 -6.96
CA LEU A 540 34.28 14.79 -7.06
C LEU A 540 33.85 14.53 -8.51
N ARG A 541 34.63 15.08 -9.45
CA ARG A 541 34.47 14.87 -10.89
C ARG A 541 34.60 13.40 -11.28
N TYR A 542 35.48 12.63 -10.64
CA TYR A 542 35.63 11.19 -10.86
C TYR A 542 34.32 10.44 -10.57
N PHE A 543 33.73 10.65 -9.39
CA PHE A 543 32.46 10.00 -9.02
C PHE A 543 31.32 10.44 -9.93
N LYS A 544 31.23 11.74 -10.24
CA LYS A 544 30.23 12.31 -11.14
C LYS A 544 30.31 11.69 -12.55
N ASP A 545 31.50 11.61 -13.14
CA ASP A 545 31.68 11.08 -14.50
C ASP A 545 31.41 9.57 -14.58
N ARG A 546 31.78 8.79 -13.56
CA ARG A 546 31.49 7.35 -13.50
C ARG A 546 30.03 7.05 -13.24
N PHE A 547 29.34 7.84 -12.42
CA PHE A 547 27.91 7.65 -12.15
C PHE A 547 27.07 7.78 -13.43
N ARG A 548 27.43 8.69 -14.34
CA ARG A 548 26.76 8.82 -15.66
C ARG A 548 26.76 7.54 -16.50
N MET A 549 27.70 6.62 -16.22
CA MET A 549 27.79 5.34 -16.92
C MET A 549 26.86 4.27 -16.34
N LEU A 550 26.27 4.50 -15.16
CA LEU A 550 25.35 3.57 -14.51
C LEU A 550 23.90 3.85 -14.96
N LYS A 551 23.30 2.86 -15.62
CA LYS A 551 21.86 2.87 -15.96
C LYS A 551 21.07 2.09 -14.90
N ASP A 552 19.80 2.45 -14.72
CA ASP A 552 18.78 1.67 -14.00
C ASP A 552 18.93 1.52 -12.45
N MET A 553 19.42 2.55 -11.76
CA MET A 553 19.46 2.57 -10.29
C MET A 553 18.27 3.29 -9.65
N SER A 554 17.72 2.72 -8.57
CA SER A 554 16.71 3.40 -7.76
C SER A 554 17.33 4.46 -6.85
N VAL A 555 16.55 5.49 -6.48
CA VAL A 555 17.02 6.56 -5.56
C VAL A 555 17.51 5.98 -4.23
N ARG A 556 16.91 4.88 -3.75
CA ARG A 556 17.37 4.15 -2.53
C ARG A 556 18.78 3.58 -2.65
N LYS A 557 19.19 3.14 -3.85
CA LYS A 557 20.56 2.67 -4.12
C LYS A 557 21.53 3.84 -4.25
N ILE A 558 21.09 4.94 -4.85
CA ILE A 558 21.87 6.19 -4.92
C ILE A 558 22.16 6.70 -3.51
N GLU A 559 21.15 6.74 -2.63
CA GLU A 559 21.32 7.14 -1.23
C GLU A 559 22.26 6.19 -0.47
N LEU A 560 22.14 4.88 -0.70
CA LEU A 560 23.06 3.89 -0.12
C LEU A 560 24.50 4.14 -0.54
N LEU A 561 24.72 4.34 -1.84
CA LEU A 561 26.02 4.64 -2.44
C LEU A 561 26.61 5.91 -1.80
N CYS A 562 25.86 7.01 -1.78
CA CYS A 562 26.30 8.27 -1.22
C CYS A 562 26.56 8.20 0.30
N SER A 563 25.73 7.46 1.04
CA SER A 563 25.96 7.22 2.47
C SER A 563 27.23 6.42 2.72
N HIS A 564 27.56 5.45 1.86
CA HIS A 564 28.78 4.67 1.98
C HIS A 564 30.02 5.50 1.64
N ILE A 565 29.97 6.28 0.55
CA ILE A 565 31.02 7.25 0.20
C ILE A 565 31.26 8.20 1.38
N ARG A 566 30.19 8.79 1.95
CA ARG A 566 30.29 9.67 3.12
C ARG A 566 30.97 8.99 4.30
N ASN A 567 30.60 7.75 4.62
CA ASN A 567 31.17 7.00 5.74
C ASN A 567 32.66 6.70 5.54
N ILE A 568 33.07 6.40 4.31
CA ILE A 568 34.49 6.19 3.96
C ILE A 568 35.27 7.49 4.10
N LEU A 569 34.77 8.61 3.55
CA LEU A 569 35.45 9.90 3.56
C LEU A 569 35.62 10.47 4.97
N ILE A 570 34.57 10.42 5.81
CA ILE A 570 34.66 10.87 7.21
C ILE A 570 35.71 10.07 7.98
N ARG A 571 35.76 8.75 7.75
CA ARG A 571 36.68 7.87 8.48
C ARG A 571 38.12 8.01 8.00
N ASN A 572 38.37 8.18 6.71
CA ASN A 572 39.73 8.43 6.20
C ASN A 572 40.33 9.71 6.80
N ASN A 573 39.54 10.78 6.95
CA ASN A 573 40.02 12.05 7.52
C ASN A 573 40.24 12.00 9.04
N ASN A 574 39.44 11.22 9.77
CA ASN A 574 39.60 11.03 11.22
C ASN A 574 40.80 10.11 11.57
N VAL A 575 41.37 9.38 10.61
CA VAL A 575 42.61 8.61 10.84
C VAL A 575 43.83 9.54 10.92
N GLU A 576 43.78 10.72 10.29
CA GLU A 576 44.86 11.73 10.36
C GLU A 576 44.71 12.71 11.53
N SER A 577 43.51 12.84 12.10
CA SER A 577 43.21 13.78 13.19
C SER A 577 42.54 13.09 14.39
N ASN A 578 43.32 12.97 15.47
CA ASN A 578 42.94 12.74 16.88
C ASN A 578 43.39 11.41 17.52
N GLN A 579 44.60 11.47 18.10
CA GLN A 579 44.69 11.45 19.56
C GLN A 579 43.88 12.65 20.11
N THR A 580 42.65 12.44 20.53
CA THR A 580 41.89 13.23 21.54
C THR A 580 40.42 12.84 21.48
N GLU A 581 39.87 12.57 22.66
CA GLU A 581 38.51 12.11 22.91
C GLU A 581 37.48 13.23 22.69
N ASP A 582 36.28 12.83 22.25
CA ASP A 582 34.97 13.51 22.39
C ASP A 582 34.76 14.86 21.65
N ASN A 583 33.61 15.23 21.07
CA ASN A 583 32.20 14.83 21.18
C ASN A 583 31.41 15.31 19.92
N THR A 584 30.13 14.90 19.82
CA THR A 584 29.06 15.44 18.91
C THR A 584 28.96 15.01 17.45
N VAL A 585 28.87 13.71 17.16
CA VAL A 585 28.01 13.21 16.05
C VAL A 585 27.33 11.93 16.54
N GLU A 586 25.99 11.89 16.51
CA GLU A 586 25.17 10.70 16.78
C GLU A 586 25.46 9.59 15.76
N ASN A 587 26.59 8.90 15.92
CA ASN A 587 26.86 7.65 15.26
C ASN A 587 26.49 6.53 16.25
N SER A 588 25.50 5.72 15.88
CA SER A 588 25.12 4.48 16.57
C SER A 588 26.34 3.76 17.14
N LYS A 589 26.25 3.14 18.33
CA LYS A 589 27.35 2.40 18.97
C LYS A 589 28.07 1.44 18.01
N MET A 590 27.38 0.92 16.99
CA MET A 590 27.92 0.05 15.93
C MET A 590 28.95 0.74 15.01
N GLY A 591 28.82 2.04 14.77
CA GLY A 591 29.80 2.84 14.02
C GLY A 591 31.16 2.92 14.71
N ARG A 592 31.24 2.61 16.01
CA ARG A 592 32.48 2.47 16.79
C ARG A 592 33.07 1.04 16.72
N ILE A 593 32.34 0.06 16.18
CA ILE A 593 32.75 -1.35 16.14
C ILE A 593 33.52 -1.69 14.87
N ILE A 594 33.13 -1.11 13.71
CA ILE A 594 33.82 -1.36 12.44
C ILE A 594 34.87 -0.29 12.19
N GLU A 595 36.15 -0.67 12.25
CA GLU A 595 37.30 0.15 11.91
C GLU A 595 37.64 -0.04 10.41
N LEU A 596 37.75 1.08 9.69
CA LEU A 596 38.19 1.09 8.29
C LEU A 596 39.66 1.49 8.23
N LYS A 597 40.50 0.64 7.65
CA LYS A 597 41.84 1.05 7.23
C LYS A 597 41.72 1.75 5.87
N GLY A 598 42.47 2.84 5.67
CA GLY A 598 42.31 3.75 4.54
C GLY A 598 42.38 3.07 3.16
N PHE A 599 41.60 3.59 2.21
CA PHE A 599 41.70 3.23 0.79
C PHE A 599 42.87 3.99 0.15
N ASN A 600 43.58 3.37 -0.78
CA ASN A 600 44.77 3.98 -1.39
C ASN A 600 44.43 4.91 -2.56
N SER A 601 43.25 4.76 -3.18
CA SER A 601 42.82 5.56 -4.32
C SER A 601 41.30 5.74 -4.42
N VAL A 602 40.85 6.74 -5.18
CA VAL A 602 39.42 7.00 -5.44
C VAL A 602 38.80 5.89 -6.28
N GLU A 603 39.58 5.25 -7.14
CA GLU A 603 39.21 4.06 -7.91
C GLU A 603 38.82 2.90 -6.99
N GLU A 604 39.61 2.61 -5.95
CA GLU A 604 39.32 1.53 -4.99
C GLU A 604 38.02 1.80 -4.22
N ILE A 605 37.75 3.07 -3.88
CA ILE A 605 36.49 3.49 -3.24
C ILE A 605 35.31 3.24 -4.18
N TRP A 606 35.43 3.57 -5.47
CA TRP A 606 34.38 3.37 -6.45
C TRP A 606 34.11 1.88 -6.73
N GLU A 607 35.14 1.06 -6.86
CA GLU A 607 34.99 -0.40 -7.00
C GLU A 607 34.26 -1.00 -5.80
N ASP A 608 34.66 -0.62 -4.58
CA ASP A 608 34.02 -1.11 -3.36
C ASP A 608 32.53 -0.70 -3.28
N CYS A 609 32.22 0.53 -3.72
CA CYS A 609 30.86 1.02 -3.88
C CYS A 609 30.04 0.19 -4.88
N LEU A 610 30.60 -0.14 -6.05
CA LEU A 610 29.93 -0.96 -7.06
C LEU A 610 29.63 -2.37 -6.56
N GLU A 611 30.55 -2.95 -5.80
CA GLU A 611 30.33 -4.25 -5.17
C GLU A 611 29.29 -4.20 -4.03
N LEU A 612 29.17 -3.08 -3.29
CA LEU A 612 28.13 -2.90 -2.27
C LEU A 612 26.71 -2.91 -2.88
N ILE A 613 26.54 -2.28 -4.04
CA ILE A 613 25.24 -2.22 -4.73
C ILE A 613 24.98 -3.41 -5.67
N GLY A 614 25.93 -4.36 -5.75
CA GLY A 614 25.81 -5.59 -6.52
C GLY A 614 25.97 -5.45 -8.03
N HIS A 615 26.62 -4.37 -8.52
CA HIS A 615 26.80 -4.10 -9.94
C HIS A 615 28.04 -4.77 -10.57
N MET A 616 29.02 -5.21 -9.78
CA MET A 616 30.19 -5.94 -10.28
C MET A 616 30.37 -7.30 -9.57
N PRO A 617 30.71 -8.37 -10.31
CA PRO A 617 31.28 -9.56 -9.70
C PRO A 617 32.64 -9.20 -9.13
N SER A 618 32.84 -9.51 -7.85
CA SER A 618 34.06 -9.18 -7.12
C SER A 618 35.29 -9.73 -7.80
N ILE A 619 36.31 -8.89 -7.95
CA ILE A 619 37.63 -9.28 -8.43
C ILE A 619 38.34 -10.02 -7.29
N ASP A 620 38.80 -11.24 -7.53
CA ASP A 620 39.62 -12.02 -6.60
C ASP A 620 40.96 -11.33 -6.37
N ARG A 621 41.00 -10.37 -5.44
CA ARG A 621 42.24 -9.80 -4.90
C ARG A 621 42.72 -10.65 -3.73
N SER A 622 44.04 -10.68 -3.52
CA SER A 622 44.65 -11.33 -2.37
C SER A 622 44.01 -10.85 -1.07
N VAL A 623 43.34 -11.76 -0.37
CA VAL A 623 42.69 -11.49 0.90
C VAL A 623 43.62 -12.00 2.00
N ASN A 624 44.10 -11.09 2.85
CA ASN A 624 44.82 -11.45 4.06
C ASN A 624 43.94 -11.08 5.25
N THR A 625 43.40 -12.07 5.94
CA THR A 625 42.91 -11.87 7.31
C THR A 625 44.09 -11.51 8.20
N LYS A 626 44.03 -10.32 8.83
CA LYS A 626 44.91 -9.99 9.95
C LYS A 626 44.08 -10.07 11.22
N VAL A 627 44.45 -10.97 12.12
CA VAL A 627 44.22 -10.78 13.55
C VAL A 627 45.43 -9.97 14.00
N ASP A 628 45.25 -8.66 14.16
CA ASP A 628 46.31 -7.76 14.63
C ASP A 628 46.35 -7.85 16.17
N ASP A 629 47.53 -7.67 16.78
CA ASP A 629 47.78 -7.73 18.24
C ASP A 629 47.00 -6.65 19.07
N LYS A 630 46.07 -5.93 18.44
CA LYS A 630 45.30 -4.78 18.97
C LYS A 630 43.78 -5.03 19.04
N HIS A 631 43.32 -6.27 19.22
CA HIS A 631 41.90 -6.62 19.33
C HIS A 631 41.02 -6.31 18.10
N LEU A 632 41.58 -6.45 16.88
CA LEU A 632 40.85 -6.26 15.62
C LEU A 632 40.72 -7.59 14.85
N PHE A 633 39.51 -7.89 14.36
CA PHE A 633 39.21 -9.04 13.51
C PHE A 633 38.47 -8.64 12.24
N GLY A 634 39.02 -8.99 11.09
CA GLY A 634 38.33 -8.80 9.83
C GLY A 634 39.26 -8.94 8.63
N VAL A 635 38.86 -8.30 7.55
CA VAL A 635 39.49 -8.41 6.24
C VAL A 635 39.64 -7.01 5.66
N HIS A 636 40.86 -6.66 5.25
CA HIS A 636 41.14 -5.35 4.67
C HIS A 636 40.11 -4.93 3.60
N PRO A 637 39.55 -3.70 3.67
CA PRO A 637 39.81 -2.64 4.67
C PRO A 637 38.93 -2.69 5.94
N TYR A 638 38.05 -3.67 6.11
CA TYR A 638 37.02 -3.75 7.15
C TYR A 638 37.43 -4.61 8.35
N TYR A 639 37.44 -4.04 9.55
CA TYR A 639 37.79 -4.75 10.79
C TYR A 639 36.78 -4.50 11.91
N LEU A 640 36.51 -5.51 12.73
CA LEU A 640 35.69 -5.44 13.94
C LEU A 640 36.59 -5.29 15.17
N ARG A 641 36.25 -4.37 16.07
CA ARG A 641 36.83 -4.31 17.41
C ARG A 641 36.23 -5.41 18.29
N ILE A 642 37.09 -6.20 18.92
CA ILE A 642 36.70 -7.33 19.78
C ILE A 642 37.16 -7.07 21.21
N HIS A 643 36.53 -7.73 22.18
CA HIS A 643 37.04 -7.81 23.56
C HIS A 643 38.01 -8.99 23.72
N ALA A 644 39.08 -8.84 24.50
CA ALA A 644 40.24 -9.74 24.57
C ALA A 644 39.98 -11.25 24.80
N ASN A 645 38.78 -11.66 25.21
CA ASN A 645 38.47 -13.02 25.70
C ASN A 645 37.49 -13.85 24.82
N THR A 646 37.04 -13.39 23.65
CA THR A 646 36.00 -14.12 22.87
C THR A 646 36.51 -15.06 21.76
N LEU A 647 37.80 -15.02 21.41
CA LEU A 647 38.34 -15.76 20.25
C LEU A 647 38.71 -17.24 20.53
N SER A 648 38.78 -17.66 21.80
CA SER A 648 39.28 -19.00 22.17
C SER A 648 38.32 -20.16 21.87
N ASP A 649 37.07 -19.87 21.49
CA ASP A 649 35.97 -20.86 21.44
C ASP A 649 35.17 -20.85 20.11
N THR A 650 35.77 -20.38 19.01
CA THR A 650 35.07 -20.27 17.71
C THR A 650 35.27 -21.51 16.83
N MET A 651 34.18 -22.21 16.52
CA MET A 651 34.16 -23.47 15.75
C MET A 651 34.26 -23.27 14.22
N TYR A 652 34.18 -22.03 13.73
CA TYR A 652 34.12 -21.70 12.30
C TYR A 652 35.44 -21.11 11.81
N SER A 653 36.02 -21.73 10.78
CA SER A 653 37.29 -21.31 10.19
C SER A 653 37.09 -20.25 9.11
N PHE A 654 37.66 -19.06 9.34
CA PHE A 654 37.76 -17.98 8.36
C PHE A 654 39.06 -18.04 7.54
N ASN A 655 39.76 -19.17 7.55
CA ASN A 655 41.10 -19.27 6.95
C ASN A 655 41.06 -19.48 5.43
N SER A 656 39.92 -19.89 4.88
CA SER A 656 39.78 -20.16 3.44
C SER A 656 39.48 -18.88 2.65
N ILE A 657 39.96 -18.80 1.41
CA ILE A 657 39.85 -17.58 0.58
C ILE A 657 38.38 -17.17 0.39
N THR A 658 37.51 -18.16 0.12
CA THR A 658 36.08 -17.90 -0.08
C THR A 658 35.39 -17.45 1.22
N SER A 659 35.78 -18.01 2.38
CA SER A 659 35.26 -17.56 3.68
C SER A 659 35.66 -16.11 3.96
N GLN A 660 36.89 -15.71 3.61
CA GLN A 660 37.36 -14.33 3.80
C GLN A 660 36.68 -13.35 2.85
N LEU A 661 36.46 -13.74 1.60
CA LEU A 661 35.70 -12.93 0.63
C LEU A 661 34.26 -12.72 1.10
N ASN A 662 33.59 -13.80 1.52
CA ASN A 662 32.23 -13.73 2.06
C ASN A 662 32.18 -12.88 3.34
N LEU A 663 33.15 -13.02 4.25
CA LEU A 663 33.29 -12.20 5.44
C LEU A 663 33.48 -10.71 5.08
N LYS A 664 34.39 -10.39 4.16
CA LYS A 664 34.63 -9.02 3.68
C LYS A 664 33.36 -8.37 3.17
N ARG A 665 32.58 -9.09 2.35
CA ARG A 665 31.30 -8.61 1.81
C ARG A 665 30.31 -8.27 2.92
N ILE A 666 30.19 -9.15 3.92
CA ILE A 666 29.29 -8.93 5.07
C ILE A 666 29.76 -7.75 5.92
N LEU A 667 31.05 -7.67 6.24
CA LEU A 667 31.64 -6.56 7.00
C LEU A 667 31.44 -5.21 6.29
N ARG A 668 31.57 -5.18 4.95
CA ARG A 668 31.23 -4.01 4.16
C ARG A 668 29.75 -3.65 4.30
N GLY A 669 28.84 -4.60 4.20
CA GLY A 669 27.41 -4.33 4.36
C GLY A 669 27.07 -3.72 5.73
N LEU A 670 27.79 -4.15 6.78
CA LEU A 670 27.58 -3.69 8.16
C LEU A 670 28.02 -2.22 8.39
N THR A 671 28.76 -1.58 7.49
CA THR A 671 29.13 -0.16 7.61
C THR A 671 27.93 0.78 7.52
N THR A 672 26.88 0.35 6.83
CA THR A 672 25.63 1.10 6.67
C THR A 672 24.61 0.57 7.67
N ASN A 673 23.54 1.30 7.99
CA ASN A 673 22.49 0.84 8.92
C ASN A 673 21.30 0.11 8.24
N LYS A 674 21.50 -0.40 7.01
CA LYS A 674 20.48 -1.15 6.25
C LYS A 674 20.50 -2.64 6.59
N GLY A 675 19.40 -3.33 6.28
CA GLY A 675 19.33 -4.78 6.35
C GLY A 675 20.27 -5.43 5.33
N ILE A 676 20.77 -6.63 5.63
CA ILE A 676 21.68 -7.38 4.75
C ILE A 676 21.00 -8.67 4.29
N LEU A 677 20.96 -8.92 2.99
CA LEU A 677 20.35 -10.12 2.41
C LEU A 677 21.43 -11.01 1.82
N LEU A 678 21.58 -12.22 2.35
CA LEU A 678 22.56 -13.19 1.91
C LEU A 678 21.92 -14.18 0.92
N GLU A 679 22.28 -14.07 -0.36
CA GLU A 679 21.86 -14.99 -1.42
C GLU A 679 23.01 -15.93 -1.77
N GLY A 680 22.80 -17.23 -1.76
CA GLY A 680 23.83 -18.19 -2.19
C GLY A 680 23.37 -19.63 -2.09
N GLU A 681 24.12 -20.56 -2.68
CA GLU A 681 23.77 -21.99 -2.68
C GLU A 681 23.57 -22.57 -1.27
N PRO A 682 22.84 -23.68 -1.12
CA PRO A 682 22.76 -24.40 0.15
C PRO A 682 24.15 -24.76 0.68
N GLY A 683 24.37 -24.62 1.99
CA GLY A 683 25.62 -25.04 2.62
C GLY A 683 26.80 -24.05 2.56
N VAL A 684 26.67 -22.89 1.91
CA VAL A 684 27.74 -21.85 1.85
C VAL A 684 27.97 -21.09 3.17
N GLY A 685 27.29 -21.47 4.25
CA GLY A 685 27.50 -20.87 5.57
C GLY A 685 26.78 -19.53 5.80
N LYS A 686 25.72 -19.20 5.06
CA LYS A 686 24.93 -17.95 5.18
C LYS A 686 24.62 -17.60 6.64
N THR A 687 23.88 -18.47 7.31
CA THR A 687 23.44 -18.31 8.71
C THR A 687 24.62 -18.44 9.68
N SER A 688 25.53 -19.37 9.41
CA SER A 688 26.70 -19.66 10.27
C SER A 688 27.64 -18.47 10.40
N ILE A 689 27.96 -17.76 9.32
CA ILE A 689 28.88 -16.60 9.38
C ILE A 689 28.29 -15.49 10.24
N VAL A 690 27.01 -15.17 10.06
CA VAL A 690 26.33 -14.12 10.84
C VAL A 690 26.31 -14.47 12.32
N HIS A 691 25.98 -15.72 12.68
CA HIS A 691 26.04 -16.18 14.06
C HIS A 691 27.45 -16.07 14.67
N HIS A 692 28.49 -16.38 13.91
CA HIS A 692 29.87 -16.28 14.40
C HIS A 692 30.30 -14.83 14.60
N ILE A 693 29.94 -13.93 13.68
CA ILE A 693 30.19 -12.50 13.86
C ILE A 693 29.46 -11.98 15.11
N ALA A 694 28.20 -12.36 15.31
CA ALA A 694 27.45 -11.97 16.50
C ALA A 694 28.08 -12.51 17.79
N LYS A 695 28.56 -13.76 17.80
CA LYS A 695 29.29 -14.37 18.93
C LYS A 695 30.58 -13.60 19.24
N ILE A 696 31.37 -13.26 18.22
CA ILE A 696 32.61 -12.48 18.39
C ILE A 696 32.32 -11.12 19.04
N LEU A 697 31.23 -10.47 18.61
CA LEU A 697 30.78 -9.18 19.14
C LEU A 697 30.01 -9.29 20.46
N SER A 698 29.75 -10.49 20.98
CA SER A 698 28.89 -10.74 22.14
C SER A 698 27.49 -10.11 22.02
N ILE A 699 26.94 -10.10 20.80
CA ILE A 699 25.59 -9.57 20.52
C ILE A 699 24.59 -10.74 20.48
N PRO A 700 23.50 -10.69 21.26
CA PRO A 700 22.42 -11.66 21.15
C PRO A 700 21.80 -11.64 19.75
N ILE A 701 21.54 -12.83 19.20
CA ILE A 701 20.98 -13.00 17.87
C ILE A 701 19.79 -13.96 17.89
N LEU A 702 18.68 -13.52 17.30
CA LEU A 702 17.47 -14.31 17.13
C LEU A 702 17.42 -14.86 15.70
N ARG A 703 17.28 -16.17 15.55
CA ARG A 703 17.05 -16.81 14.25
C ARG A 703 15.58 -17.20 14.14
N ILE A 704 14.92 -16.69 13.10
CA ILE A 704 13.54 -17.00 12.75
C ILE A 704 13.57 -17.71 11.40
N ASN A 705 13.12 -18.96 11.36
CA ASN A 705 12.99 -19.71 10.13
C ASN A 705 11.61 -19.41 9.52
N LEU A 706 11.59 -18.85 8.31
CA LEU A 706 10.35 -18.50 7.63
C LEU A 706 9.87 -19.65 6.75
N SER A 707 8.54 -19.75 6.62
CA SER A 707 7.86 -20.77 5.81
C SER A 707 6.61 -20.19 5.15
N GLU A 708 5.95 -20.96 4.28
CA GLU A 708 4.67 -20.56 3.68
C GLU A 708 3.53 -20.43 4.70
N GLN A 709 3.68 -21.00 5.90
CA GLN A 709 2.69 -20.95 6.97
C GLN A 709 2.96 -19.83 7.98
N THR A 710 4.10 -19.13 7.87
CA THR A 710 4.42 -18.04 8.80
C THR A 710 3.47 -16.87 8.55
N GLU A 711 2.88 -16.36 9.64
CA GLU A 711 2.01 -15.19 9.63
C GLU A 711 2.67 -13.99 10.34
N MET A 712 2.09 -12.80 10.18
CA MET A 712 2.57 -11.60 10.89
C MET A 712 2.34 -11.69 12.41
N SER A 713 1.33 -12.44 12.85
CA SER A 713 1.05 -12.74 14.26
C SER A 713 2.19 -13.53 14.92
N ASP A 714 2.80 -14.48 14.21
CA ASP A 714 3.99 -15.21 14.68
C ASP A 714 5.19 -14.28 14.90
N LEU A 715 5.30 -13.25 14.05
CA LEU A 715 6.43 -12.32 14.03
C LEU A 715 6.25 -11.14 14.97
N LEU A 716 5.04 -10.66 15.22
CA LEU A 716 4.81 -9.47 16.06
C LEU A 716 4.19 -9.79 17.41
N GLY A 717 3.49 -10.92 17.50
CA GLY A 717 2.73 -11.32 18.66
C GLY A 717 1.26 -11.55 18.33
N SER A 718 0.58 -12.22 19.24
CA SER A 718 -0.82 -12.59 19.11
C SER A 718 -1.55 -12.41 20.43
N TYR A 719 -2.88 -12.35 20.34
CA TYR A 719 -3.74 -12.37 21.51
C TYR A 719 -3.83 -13.80 22.05
N ILE A 720 -3.36 -14.01 23.28
CA ILE A 720 -3.36 -15.31 23.93
C ILE A 720 -4.27 -15.24 25.16
N PRO A 721 -5.11 -16.27 25.41
CA PRO A 721 -5.89 -16.35 26.63
C PRO A 721 -4.98 -16.57 27.84
N VAL A 722 -5.03 -15.66 28.81
CA VAL A 722 -4.34 -15.73 30.11
C VAL A 722 -5.40 -15.68 31.21
N GLY A 723 -5.78 -16.86 31.70
CA GLY A 723 -6.90 -17.02 32.64
C GLY A 723 -8.23 -16.60 32.02
N ASP A 724 -8.99 -15.75 32.72
CA ASP A 724 -10.27 -15.19 32.24
C ASP A 724 -10.10 -13.93 31.37
N SER A 725 -8.87 -13.61 30.95
CA SER A 725 -8.57 -12.42 30.15
C SER A 725 -7.79 -12.77 28.89
N ILE A 726 -7.96 -11.99 27.83
CA ILE A 726 -7.15 -12.11 26.62
C ILE A 726 -6.09 -11.01 26.70
N SER A 727 -4.82 -11.39 26.65
CA SER A 727 -3.72 -10.43 26.64
C SER A 727 -2.89 -10.58 25.37
N PHE A 728 -2.49 -9.46 24.78
CA PHE A 728 -1.57 -9.47 23.66
C PHE A 728 -0.17 -9.85 24.16
N MET A 729 0.36 -10.97 23.68
CA MET A 729 1.73 -11.39 23.95
C MET A 729 2.61 -10.97 22.79
N GLU A 730 3.53 -10.04 23.03
CA GLU A 730 4.53 -9.63 22.04
C GLU A 730 5.47 -10.80 21.73
N SER A 731 5.88 -10.92 20.45
CA SER A 731 6.86 -11.92 20.06
C SER A 731 8.29 -11.54 20.52
N HIS A 732 9.19 -12.52 20.55
CA HIS A 732 10.63 -12.27 20.77
C HIS A 732 11.25 -11.36 19.72
N MET A 733 10.70 -11.32 18.49
CA MET A 733 11.20 -10.40 17.47
C MET A 733 11.00 -8.95 17.92
N VAL A 734 9.85 -8.62 18.50
CA VAL A 734 9.53 -7.26 18.99
C VAL A 734 10.46 -6.84 20.13
N GLU A 735 10.74 -7.76 21.07
CA GLU A 735 11.75 -7.56 22.13
C GLU A 735 13.12 -7.20 21.51
N PHE A 736 13.58 -7.99 20.54
CA PHE A 736 14.87 -7.77 19.87
C PHE A 736 14.92 -6.46 19.08
N LEU A 737 13.80 -6.07 18.44
CA LEU A 737 13.68 -4.78 17.75
C LEU A 737 13.82 -3.60 18.71
N LYS A 738 13.22 -3.69 19.91
CA LYS A 738 13.27 -2.64 20.96
C LYS A 738 14.65 -2.53 21.62
N GLU A 739 15.35 -3.65 21.79
CA GLU A 739 16.62 -3.70 22.51
C GLU A 739 17.87 -3.46 21.65
N GLY A 740 17.76 -3.38 20.33
CA GLY A 740 18.94 -3.16 19.48
C GLY A 740 19.71 -4.42 19.12
N ARG A 741 19.08 -5.59 19.19
CA ARG A 741 19.72 -6.91 18.98
C ARG A 741 19.68 -7.35 17.51
N TRP A 742 20.35 -8.45 17.17
CA TRP A 742 20.41 -8.95 15.79
C TRP A 742 19.32 -9.97 15.50
N ILE A 743 18.76 -9.93 14.30
CA ILE A 743 17.68 -10.82 13.86
C ILE A 743 18.07 -11.42 12.50
N ILE A 744 17.98 -12.75 12.37
CA ILE A 744 18.11 -13.49 11.11
C ILE A 744 16.73 -13.98 10.70
N LEU A 745 16.30 -13.59 9.51
CA LEU A 745 15.12 -14.09 8.81
C LEU A 745 15.60 -15.13 7.78
N ASP A 746 15.54 -16.41 8.17
CA ASP A 746 16.04 -17.52 7.37
C ASP A 746 15.02 -17.97 6.32
N GLU A 747 15.47 -18.29 5.10
CA GLU A 747 14.62 -18.67 3.96
C GLU A 747 13.49 -17.68 3.65
N ILE A 748 13.82 -16.38 3.61
CA ILE A 748 12.84 -15.29 3.45
C ILE A 748 12.01 -15.38 2.16
N ASN A 749 12.45 -16.15 1.16
CA ASN A 749 11.73 -16.36 -0.09
C ASN A 749 10.70 -17.50 -0.05
N LEU A 750 10.52 -18.16 1.12
CA LEU A 750 9.44 -19.11 1.35
C LEU A 750 8.19 -18.45 1.95
N CYS A 751 8.30 -17.29 2.59
CA CYS A 751 7.14 -16.67 3.23
C CYS A 751 6.11 -16.13 2.24
N THR A 752 4.90 -15.93 2.74
CA THR A 752 3.79 -15.32 2.02
C THR A 752 4.07 -13.86 1.71
N GLN A 753 3.40 -13.33 0.69
CA GLN A 753 3.55 -11.94 0.29
C GLN A 753 3.17 -10.97 1.42
N SER A 754 2.16 -11.32 2.23
CA SER A 754 1.74 -10.54 3.40
C SER A 754 2.86 -10.35 4.42
N VAL A 755 3.63 -11.41 4.72
CA VAL A 755 4.77 -11.32 5.63
C VAL A 755 5.89 -10.44 5.06
N ILE A 756 6.24 -10.63 3.78
CA ILE A 756 7.24 -9.80 3.09
C ILE A 756 6.86 -8.31 3.17
N GLU A 757 5.58 -8.01 2.98
CA GLU A 757 5.07 -6.64 3.00
C GLU A 757 4.98 -6.04 4.40
N GLY A 758 4.58 -6.82 5.40
CA GLY A 758 4.58 -6.41 6.80
C GLY A 758 5.99 -6.04 7.30
N LEU A 759 7.01 -6.77 6.83
CA LEU A 759 8.42 -6.50 7.13
C LEU A 759 8.97 -5.22 6.49
N ASN A 760 8.29 -4.60 5.51
CA ASN A 760 8.78 -3.38 4.88
C ASN A 760 8.92 -2.22 5.88
N SER A 761 8.03 -2.15 6.87
CA SER A 761 7.99 -1.06 7.85
C SER A 761 9.24 -1.00 8.74
N ILE A 762 9.76 -2.17 9.13
CA ILE A 762 11.00 -2.30 9.93
C ILE A 762 12.27 -2.16 9.10
N LEU A 763 12.20 -2.42 7.79
CA LEU A 763 13.33 -2.33 6.85
C LEU A 763 13.50 -0.94 6.22
N ASP A 764 12.45 -0.09 6.25
CA ASP A 764 12.49 1.26 5.68
C ASP A 764 13.10 2.28 6.67
N HIS A 765 13.38 3.49 6.19
CA HIS A 765 13.91 4.61 6.98
C HIS A 765 13.05 4.97 8.20
N ARG A 766 11.75 4.66 8.15
CA ARG A 766 10.79 4.90 9.23
C ARG A 766 11.15 4.17 10.52
N LYS A 767 11.79 2.98 10.40
CA LYS A 767 12.21 2.13 11.54
C LYS A 767 11.13 2.06 12.63
N LYS A 768 9.87 1.85 12.22
CA LYS A 768 8.73 1.78 13.13
C LYS A 768 7.72 0.76 12.62
N ILE A 769 7.06 0.07 13.53
CA ILE A 769 6.02 -0.91 13.24
C ILE A 769 4.91 -0.77 14.28
N GLU A 770 3.67 -0.92 13.86
CA GLU A 770 2.53 -0.91 14.79
C GLU A 770 2.32 -2.33 15.33
N VAL A 771 2.33 -2.47 16.66
CA VAL A 771 2.09 -3.72 17.37
C VAL A 771 1.01 -3.43 18.42
N ASN A 772 -0.13 -4.10 18.30
CA ASN A 772 -1.28 -3.91 19.20
C ASN A 772 -1.70 -2.44 19.38
N GLY A 773 -1.90 -1.72 18.27
CA GLY A 773 -2.32 -0.31 18.29
C GLY A 773 -1.26 0.69 18.78
N LYS A 774 -0.04 0.22 19.08
CA LYS A 774 1.09 1.04 19.58
C LYS A 774 2.24 1.02 18.58
N ILE A 775 2.84 2.19 18.36
CA ILE A 775 4.01 2.32 17.51
C ILE A 775 5.24 1.86 18.29
N VAL A 776 5.90 0.80 17.80
CA VAL A 776 7.20 0.32 18.26
C VAL A 776 8.27 0.88 17.33
N TYR A 777 9.20 1.65 17.88
CA TYR A 777 10.36 2.14 17.15
C TYR A 777 11.49 1.11 17.21
N VAL A 778 12.03 0.76 16.05
CA VAL A 778 13.17 -0.13 15.90
C VAL A 778 14.41 0.61 16.39
N HIS A 779 15.09 0.02 17.36
CA HIS A 779 16.27 0.60 17.96
C HIS A 779 17.37 0.80 16.90
N SER A 780 18.14 1.89 17.02
CA SER A 780 19.12 2.32 16.01
C SER A 780 20.25 1.30 15.78
N ASN A 781 20.55 0.45 16.77
CA ASN A 781 21.55 -0.61 16.70
C ASN A 781 21.03 -1.95 16.13
N THR A 782 19.71 -2.14 16.02
CA THR A 782 19.12 -3.40 15.54
C THR A 782 19.57 -3.71 14.12
N ARG A 783 20.03 -4.94 13.89
CA ARG A 783 20.43 -5.43 12.56
C ARG A 783 19.56 -6.58 12.10
N ILE A 784 19.05 -6.46 10.88
CA ILE A 784 18.22 -7.48 10.25
C ILE A 784 19.02 -8.12 9.11
N PHE A 785 19.17 -9.43 9.18
CA PHE A 785 19.77 -10.25 8.14
C PHE A 785 18.67 -11.10 7.53
N GLY A 786 18.53 -11.07 6.20
CA GLY A 786 17.77 -12.07 5.47
C GLY A 786 18.72 -13.09 4.89
N THR A 787 18.31 -14.34 4.81
CA THR A 787 19.00 -15.34 3.99
C THR A 787 18.03 -15.90 2.96
N MET A 788 18.55 -16.24 1.79
CA MET A 788 17.81 -17.05 0.84
C MET A 788 18.78 -17.88 0.01
N ASN A 789 18.24 -18.92 -0.59
CA ASN A 789 18.87 -19.59 -1.70
C ASN A 789 18.31 -19.07 -3.02
N PRO A 790 19.05 -19.20 -4.14
CA PRO A 790 18.59 -18.79 -5.46
C PRO A 790 17.26 -19.45 -5.82
N TRP A 791 16.31 -18.64 -6.29
CA TRP A 791 14.96 -19.08 -6.64
C TRP A 791 14.91 -19.97 -7.89
N ASN A 792 15.90 -19.87 -8.78
CA ASN A 792 15.94 -20.58 -10.06
C ASN A 792 16.39 -22.04 -9.96
N LYS A 793 16.76 -22.53 -8.77
CA LYS A 793 17.40 -23.85 -8.58
C LYS A 793 16.60 -24.85 -7.77
N GLU A 794 15.61 -24.42 -6.98
CA GLU A 794 14.83 -25.33 -6.12
C GLU A 794 13.32 -25.02 -6.21
N ASN A 795 12.50 -26.09 -6.23
CA ASN A 795 11.04 -26.01 -6.27
C ASN A 795 10.48 -25.36 -5.00
N GLY A 796 9.53 -24.44 -5.14
CA GLY A 796 8.80 -23.79 -4.03
C GLY A 796 9.34 -22.42 -3.60
N ARG A 797 10.54 -22.02 -4.05
CA ARG A 797 11.10 -20.69 -3.72
C ARG A 797 10.60 -19.60 -4.66
N LYS A 798 10.14 -18.49 -4.09
CA LYS A 798 9.58 -17.36 -4.85
C LYS A 798 10.66 -16.32 -5.15
N LYS A 799 10.54 -15.65 -6.30
CA LYS A 799 11.39 -14.48 -6.59
C LYS A 799 10.89 -13.30 -5.76
N LEU A 800 11.78 -12.68 -4.97
CA LEU A 800 11.40 -11.51 -4.18
C LEU A 800 11.16 -10.28 -5.08
N PRO A 801 10.18 -9.42 -4.73
CA PRO A 801 9.95 -8.16 -5.44
C PRO A 801 11.19 -7.25 -5.41
N LYS A 802 11.45 -6.52 -6.50
CA LYS A 802 12.58 -5.55 -6.59
C LYS A 802 12.50 -4.51 -5.48
N SER A 803 11.29 -4.05 -5.16
CA SER A 803 11.05 -3.07 -4.10
C SER A 803 11.49 -3.56 -2.71
N PHE A 804 11.30 -4.85 -2.42
CA PHE A 804 11.74 -5.48 -1.18
C PHE A 804 13.26 -5.66 -1.17
N LEU A 805 13.84 -6.11 -2.28
CA LEU A 805 15.29 -6.25 -2.44
C LEU A 805 16.03 -4.92 -2.26
N ASP A 806 15.48 -3.81 -2.76
CA ASP A 806 16.09 -2.47 -2.65
C ASP A 806 16.13 -1.93 -1.21
N ARG A 807 15.47 -2.59 -0.24
CA ARG A 807 15.58 -2.30 1.20
C ARG A 807 16.75 -3.03 1.86
N PHE A 808 17.31 -4.02 1.18
CA PHE A 808 18.49 -4.76 1.63
C PHE A 808 19.74 -4.37 0.85
N ILE A 809 20.88 -4.58 1.49
CA ILE A 809 22.14 -4.79 0.78
C ILE A 809 22.18 -6.26 0.38
N VAL A 810 22.07 -6.54 -0.90
CA VAL A 810 22.08 -7.92 -1.42
C VAL A 810 23.53 -8.36 -1.61
N ILE A 811 23.95 -9.32 -0.80
CA ILE A 811 25.26 -9.95 -0.86
C ILE A 811 25.09 -11.34 -1.45
N ARG A 812 25.67 -11.54 -2.63
CA ARG A 812 25.79 -12.87 -3.22
C ARG A 812 27.01 -13.57 -2.63
N MET A 813 26.78 -14.71 -1.99
CA MET A 813 27.81 -15.52 -1.38
C MET A 813 28.41 -16.49 -2.41
N SER A 814 29.73 -16.56 -2.43
CA SER A 814 30.45 -17.50 -3.28
C SER A 814 30.41 -18.89 -2.65
N GLY A 815 30.22 -19.91 -3.49
CA GLY A 815 30.34 -21.32 -3.08
C GLY A 815 31.79 -21.69 -2.78
N TYR A 816 31.99 -22.60 -1.83
CA TYR A 816 33.33 -23.06 -1.46
C TYR A 816 33.97 -23.87 -2.58
N THR A 817 35.23 -23.55 -2.88
CA THR A 817 36.07 -24.39 -3.74
C THR A 817 36.54 -25.62 -2.98
N ILE A 818 37.03 -26.63 -3.71
CA ILE A 818 37.60 -27.83 -3.11
C ILE A 818 38.77 -27.49 -2.17
N GLU A 819 39.58 -26.49 -2.54
CA GLU A 819 40.71 -26.04 -1.73
C GLU A 819 40.27 -25.33 -0.44
N ASP A 820 39.17 -24.57 -0.51
CA ASP A 820 38.55 -24.01 0.69
C ASP A 820 38.08 -25.11 1.64
N ILE A 821 37.44 -26.15 1.10
CA ILE A 821 36.96 -27.29 1.86
C ILE A 821 38.12 -28.02 2.54
N ARG A 822 39.23 -28.27 1.82
CA ARG A 822 40.45 -28.84 2.40
C ARG A 822 40.99 -27.99 3.55
N THR A 823 41.08 -26.67 3.36
CA THR A 823 41.59 -25.71 4.35
C THR A 823 40.70 -25.67 5.60
N ILE A 824 39.38 -25.71 5.42
CA ILE A 824 38.42 -25.74 6.54
C ILE A 824 38.53 -27.05 7.31
N LEU A 825 38.61 -28.19 6.61
CA LEU A 825 38.69 -29.51 7.23
C LEU A 825 40.02 -29.76 7.93
N SER A 826 41.15 -29.36 7.33
CA SER A 826 42.46 -29.44 7.96
C SER A 826 42.56 -28.52 9.18
N GLY A 827 41.96 -27.33 9.12
CA GLY A 827 41.87 -26.43 10.28
C GLY A 827 41.03 -26.98 11.45
N ARG A 828 39.98 -27.78 11.16
CA ARG A 828 39.09 -28.33 12.19
C ARG A 828 39.55 -29.68 12.75
N TYR A 829 40.10 -30.56 11.91
CA TYR A 829 40.45 -31.94 12.28
C TYR A 829 41.96 -32.18 12.38
N GLY A 830 42.77 -31.17 12.10
CA GLY A 830 44.23 -31.21 12.15
C GLY A 830 44.87 -31.42 10.76
N PRO A 831 46.19 -31.15 10.64
CA PRO A 831 46.93 -31.23 9.37
C PRO A 831 47.02 -32.65 8.77
N SER A 832 46.70 -33.68 9.56
CA SER A 832 46.70 -35.10 9.15
C SER A 832 45.38 -35.55 8.48
N TYR A 833 44.43 -34.65 8.25
CA TYR A 833 43.17 -34.97 7.59
C TYR A 833 43.36 -35.21 6.08
N LEU A 834 43.03 -36.41 5.60
CA LEU A 834 43.10 -36.77 4.18
C LEU A 834 41.74 -36.52 3.50
N PHE A 835 41.73 -35.63 2.50
CA PHE A 835 40.54 -35.34 1.70
C PHE A 835 40.59 -36.10 0.37
N ASP A 836 39.61 -36.97 0.13
CA ASP A 836 39.42 -37.70 -1.12
C ASP A 836 38.34 -37.01 -1.99
N GLU A 837 38.75 -36.51 -3.16
CA GLU A 837 37.84 -35.84 -4.11
C GLU A 837 36.74 -36.77 -4.67
N LYS A 838 36.91 -38.09 -4.59
CA LYS A 838 35.93 -39.07 -5.06
C LYS A 838 34.77 -39.29 -4.08
N LEU A 839 34.92 -38.83 -2.83
CA LEU A 839 33.91 -38.99 -1.78
C LEU A 839 33.11 -37.69 -1.60
N SER A 840 31.81 -37.81 -1.29
CA SER A 840 31.02 -36.66 -0.84
C SER A 840 31.60 -36.06 0.45
N LEU A 841 31.26 -34.82 0.80
CA LEU A 841 31.71 -34.21 2.07
C LEU A 841 31.40 -35.11 3.29
N ARG A 842 30.20 -35.69 3.30
CA ARG A 842 29.77 -36.67 4.32
C ARG A 842 30.58 -37.96 4.26
N GLY A 843 30.91 -38.44 3.06
CA GLY A 843 31.78 -39.61 2.87
C GLY A 843 33.20 -39.36 3.39
N ASN A 844 33.76 -38.18 3.14
CA ASN A 844 35.07 -37.75 3.63
C ASN A 844 35.12 -37.66 5.16
N ILE A 845 34.10 -37.07 5.79
CA ILE A 845 34.00 -36.98 7.25
C ILE A 845 33.87 -38.38 7.86
N LYS A 846 32.95 -39.21 7.34
CA LYS A 846 32.76 -40.59 7.83
C LYS A 846 34.00 -41.46 7.62
N ALA A 847 34.68 -41.38 6.48
CA ALA A 847 35.89 -42.17 6.20
C ALA A 847 37.02 -41.82 7.18
N ASN A 848 37.17 -40.55 7.55
CA ASN A 848 38.18 -40.12 8.52
C ASN A 848 37.78 -40.39 9.98
N GLU A 849 36.50 -40.33 10.33
CA GLU A 849 36.00 -40.80 11.64
C GLU A 849 36.16 -42.31 11.80
N LEU A 850 35.88 -43.07 10.73
CA LEU A 850 36.17 -44.51 10.66
C LEU A 850 37.67 -44.77 10.73
N ASN A 851 38.54 -43.99 10.08
CA ASN A 851 39.99 -44.17 10.20
C ASN A 851 40.52 -43.84 11.61
N LYS A 852 39.84 -42.97 12.37
CA LYS A 852 40.14 -42.75 13.80
C LYS A 852 39.64 -43.91 14.68
N ASN A 853 38.57 -44.59 14.28
CA ASN A 853 37.91 -45.64 15.07
C ASN A 853 38.19 -47.09 14.61
N SER A 854 38.84 -47.31 13.46
CA SER A 854 39.07 -48.65 12.90
C SER A 854 40.56 -49.00 12.85
N MET A 855 41.08 -49.40 14.02
CA MET A 855 41.48 -50.80 14.09
C MET A 855 40.17 -51.61 14.09
N THR A 856 39.96 -52.44 13.06
CA THR A 856 38.85 -53.38 12.80
C THR A 856 37.78 -53.00 11.74
N SER A 857 38.09 -53.45 10.51
CA SER A 857 37.26 -54.12 9.49
C SER A 857 35.97 -53.49 8.90
N THR A 858 36.13 -53.00 7.66
CA THR A 858 35.38 -53.31 6.40
C THR A 858 33.85 -53.40 6.37
N ASN A 859 33.22 -52.45 5.66
CA ASN A 859 32.42 -52.67 4.43
C ASN A 859 31.81 -51.35 3.93
N ILE A 860 32.09 -50.94 2.68
CA ILE A 860 31.44 -49.79 2.02
C ILE A 860 30.72 -50.30 0.77
N THR A 861 29.38 -50.19 0.77
CA THR A 861 28.55 -50.33 -0.43
C THR A 861 28.42 -48.98 -1.13
N ASN A 862 28.71 -48.98 -2.43
CA ASN A 862 28.59 -47.83 -3.32
C ASN A 862 27.13 -47.53 -3.66
N GLU A 863 26.63 -46.36 -3.25
CA GLU A 863 25.49 -45.71 -3.90
C GLU A 863 25.87 -44.26 -4.22
N CYS A 864 26.02 -43.97 -5.51
CA CYS A 864 26.32 -42.65 -6.04
C CYS A 864 25.03 -41.84 -6.21
N TYR A 865 24.95 -40.68 -5.55
CA TYR A 865 23.93 -39.64 -5.78
C TYR A 865 24.59 -38.28 -6.00
N PRO A 866 23.93 -37.32 -6.68
CA PRO A 866 24.56 -36.10 -7.21
C PRO A 866 25.20 -35.24 -6.10
N ILE A 867 26.34 -34.65 -6.45
CA ILE A 867 27.25 -33.97 -5.53
C ILE A 867 26.70 -32.59 -5.17
N SER A 868 26.06 -32.48 -4.01
CA SER A 868 25.80 -31.20 -3.32
C SER A 868 26.61 -31.16 -2.02
N TYR A 869 27.57 -30.24 -1.91
CA TYR A 869 28.39 -30.05 -0.71
C TYR A 869 27.64 -29.19 0.32
N SER A 870 26.89 -29.80 1.25
CA SER A 870 26.26 -29.07 2.36
C SER A 870 27.00 -29.31 3.69
N PHE A 871 27.32 -28.22 4.40
CA PHE A 871 27.86 -28.24 5.77
C PHE A 871 26.70 -28.07 6.76
N GLU A 872 26.29 -29.14 7.45
CA GLU A 872 25.49 -29.06 8.67
C GLU A 872 26.23 -29.74 9.82
N PRO A 873 26.53 -29.05 10.93
CA PRO A 873 26.94 -29.70 12.16
C PRO A 873 25.69 -30.05 12.98
N LYS A 874 25.29 -31.33 13.03
CA LYS A 874 24.39 -31.79 14.10
C LYS A 874 25.22 -32.03 15.35
N SER A 875 25.15 -31.11 16.30
CA SER A 875 25.64 -31.33 17.66
C SER A 875 24.58 -32.09 18.46
N ASN A 876 25.00 -33.25 18.96
CA ASN A 876 24.54 -33.98 20.15
C ASN A 876 23.11 -34.54 20.19
N TYR A 877 23.05 -35.81 20.58
CA TYR A 877 21.88 -36.64 20.82
C TYR A 877 20.95 -36.11 21.94
N PHE A 878 19.71 -36.65 21.93
CA PHE A 878 18.52 -36.46 22.78
C PHE A 878 17.60 -35.32 22.28
N ASP A 879 16.35 -35.53 21.83
CA ASP A 879 15.29 -36.45 22.31
C ASP A 879 14.42 -37.09 21.20
N ILE A 880 13.70 -38.12 21.63
CA ILE A 880 12.86 -39.08 20.90
C ILE A 880 11.51 -38.50 20.48
N SER A 881 11.05 -38.77 19.25
CA SER A 881 9.64 -39.16 18.99
C SER A 881 9.51 -39.89 17.66
N PHE A 882 9.17 -41.18 17.74
CA PHE A 882 8.71 -42.01 16.61
C PHE A 882 7.39 -41.46 16.05
N GLY A 883 7.26 -41.43 14.71
CA GLY A 883 6.02 -41.04 14.04
C GLY A 883 6.02 -41.43 12.56
N SER A 884 5.63 -42.69 12.30
CA SER A 884 4.99 -43.17 11.06
C SER A 884 5.60 -42.79 9.70
N ILE A 885 6.44 -43.67 9.14
CA ILE A 885 6.61 -43.80 7.69
C ILE A 885 5.98 -45.12 7.25
N LEU A 886 4.82 -44.99 6.59
CA LEU A 886 4.17 -46.03 5.81
C LEU A 886 5.12 -46.52 4.71
N LEU A 887 5.60 -47.75 4.87
CA LEU A 887 6.17 -48.54 3.77
C LEU A 887 5.04 -48.98 2.85
N ASN A 888 4.88 -48.29 1.71
CA ASN A 888 4.21 -48.87 0.55
C ASN A 888 5.25 -49.51 -0.35
N SER A 889 5.66 -50.72 0.04
CA SER A 889 6.36 -51.67 -0.81
C SER A 889 5.34 -52.40 -1.70
N LYS A 890 5.25 -52.03 -2.98
CA LYS A 890 4.73 -52.92 -4.03
C LYS A 890 5.45 -52.64 -5.33
N ASN A 891 6.35 -53.55 -5.70
CA ASN A 891 6.50 -54.13 -7.05
C ASN A 891 7.82 -54.88 -7.19
N VAL A 892 7.84 -56.16 -6.82
CA VAL A 892 8.61 -57.25 -7.50
C VAL A 892 7.79 -58.55 -7.29
N PRO A 893 7.62 -59.43 -8.31
CA PRO A 893 6.47 -60.34 -8.40
C PRO A 893 6.72 -61.73 -7.79
N GLN A 894 5.79 -62.19 -6.96
CA GLN A 894 4.96 -63.40 -7.11
C GLN A 894 4.00 -63.52 -5.92
#